data_AF-A0A413NCM5-F1
#
_entry.id   AF-A0A413NCM5-F1
#
_cell.length_a   1.000
_cell.length_b   1.000
_cell.length_c   1.000
_cell.angle_alpha   90.00
_cell.angle_beta   90.00
_cell.angle_gamma   90.00
#
_symmetry.space_group_name_H-M   'P 1'
#
loop_
_entity.id
_entity.type
_entity.pdbx_description
1 polymer ?
#
loop_
_entity_poly.entity_id
_entity_poly.type
_entity_poly.pdbx_seq_one_letter_code
_entity_poly.pdbx_strand_id
1 'polypeptide(L)'
;MKKKLIFSLLVLAGVPSLSMAVDEARLLRFPATNGNEIVFSYAGDLYKVPATGGEARRLTSHVGYEMFPRFSPDGKTIAFTGQYDGNTEVYTMPVTGGEPLRVTYTATNSRDDLGDRMGPNNIVMTWTPDGSRIVYRNRISDGFSGKLFTVEKEGGLSEAIPLPEGGFCSYSPDGKQLAYNRVMREFRTWKYYKGGMADDVWIYSSDKKTVENITDNPAQDIIPMWIGDEIFFLSDRDRTMNIFVYNTKTKQTDKVTDFTEYDVKFPSANGNTIVFENGGYIYKMDAGSKKPEKVNITLTSDNIYARSEIKDGADYITEACLSPDGERLVVTARGEVFNLPVEKGVTKNITRSPGAHDRNAQWSPDGKFIVYISDATGETELYMQDAIGGEHVQLTKDNDTYIRGFELSPDSKAVVYTDRKNRMNLLDVATKQVTTLLQDPMGEPRGVTFSPDSKWLTYTRTGNNEYSIVYVYNLAEKKEYPVTDKWYDSSSPVFSTDGKYLVFASARDFNPTYGSLEWNHVYNNMYGVYLTLLSKDTPSPFIEKDAEVAVAKEESKKNTSVKKEETRKEELATSVVKIDFDGITDRVVKLPVSPSYYGNFYSDGNKVYYWGRGGTRVFDLKEQKEDVVADGASMGVEPGSKKVLFFKGDALYVTDIPSGKADLGDPVNLSNMKIAVDYPKEWAQIFDEAWRAYRDGFYLENMHGVDWNAVKAKYQVLVPYAKTRLDLNYIIGEMIGELNCGHAYVNPGEVERPDRIKTGLLGAEISRDKSGFFRLEKILPGASWSKSLRSPLTEPGIEAKAGEFIVAIDGVPTNSVKDMYSLLVGKAGVPTEILLNSKPQLEGARKTVISPLEEEYSLYHYNWVQDNIKKVDKASNGKIGYIYIPDMGPEGLNEFSRYFYPQLDKEGLIIDDRANGGGNVSPMILERLSREPYRLTMRRGSARIGTVPDAVQVGPKVCLINKYSASDGDLFPWGFRALGLGKLIGTRTWGGIVGISGSLPYMDGTDIRVPFFTSFDPKTGSWIIENHGVDPDILIDNDPVKEWNGEDQQLDRAIQEVMKELQNRKPLPGVPTPRDFSK
;
A
#
# COMPACT_ATOMS: atom_id res chain seq x y z
N MET A 1 -22.93 -84.21 54.74
CA MET A 1 -23.59 -83.66 53.53
C MET A 1 -23.11 -82.23 53.32
N LYS A 2 -23.04 -81.75 52.07
CA LYS A 2 -22.79 -80.34 51.68
C LYS A 2 -21.31 -79.89 51.69
N LYS A 3 -20.65 -80.07 50.53
CA LYS A 3 -19.41 -79.39 50.14
C LYS A 3 -19.76 -78.33 49.09
N LYS A 4 -19.27 -77.10 49.22
CA LYS A 4 -19.04 -76.21 48.06
C LYS A 4 -17.78 -75.38 48.28
N LEU A 5 -16.93 -75.41 47.25
CA LEU A 5 -15.62 -74.80 47.12
C LEU A 5 -15.73 -73.34 46.66
N ILE A 6 -14.75 -72.54 47.09
CA ILE A 6 -14.46 -71.18 46.65
C ILE A 6 -13.27 -71.25 45.68
N PHE A 7 -13.34 -70.57 44.53
CA PHE A 7 -12.19 -70.25 43.69
C PHE A 7 -12.32 -68.80 43.20
N SER A 8 -11.27 -68.02 43.43
CA SER A 8 -11.15 -66.60 43.10
C SER A 8 -10.86 -66.41 41.61
N LEU A 9 -11.58 -65.48 40.95
CA LEU A 9 -11.30 -64.98 39.60
C LEU A 9 -10.98 -63.47 39.69
N LEU A 10 -9.77 -63.07 39.29
CA LEU A 10 -9.41 -61.68 39.04
C LEU A 10 -10.07 -61.22 37.72
N VAL A 11 -10.75 -60.07 37.75
CA VAL A 11 -11.25 -59.36 36.57
C VAL A 11 -10.25 -58.25 36.24
N LEU A 12 -9.55 -58.37 35.11
CA LEU A 12 -8.84 -57.25 34.47
C LEU A 12 -9.86 -56.46 33.63
N ALA A 13 -10.09 -55.20 33.99
CA ALA A 13 -10.84 -54.26 33.17
C ALA A 13 -9.95 -53.76 32.02
N GLY A 14 -10.31 -54.07 30.78
CA GLY A 14 -9.74 -53.45 29.59
C GLY A 14 -10.31 -52.04 29.40
N VAL A 15 -9.45 -51.03 29.47
CA VAL A 15 -9.77 -49.66 29.07
C VAL A 15 -9.74 -49.59 27.54
N PRO A 16 -10.78 -49.10 26.85
CA PRO A 16 -10.71 -48.88 25.42
C PRO A 16 -9.81 -47.68 25.13
N SER A 17 -8.69 -47.92 24.46
CA SER A 17 -7.83 -46.88 23.91
C SER A 17 -8.57 -46.15 22.79
N LEU A 18 -9.09 -44.95 23.05
CA LEU A 18 -9.46 -44.00 22.01
C LEU A 18 -8.16 -43.56 21.32
N SER A 19 -7.84 -44.15 20.17
CA SER A 19 -6.85 -43.58 19.26
C SER A 19 -7.44 -42.29 18.70
N MET A 20 -7.05 -41.14 19.23
CA MET A 20 -7.28 -39.86 18.56
C MET A 20 -6.51 -39.92 17.23
N ALA A 21 -7.23 -39.91 16.11
CA ALA A 21 -6.62 -39.73 14.81
C ALA A 21 -5.96 -38.35 14.81
N VAL A 22 -4.65 -38.29 14.53
CA VAL A 22 -3.95 -37.02 14.35
C VAL A 22 -4.44 -36.43 13.03
N ASP A 23 -4.94 -35.19 13.07
CA ASP A 23 -5.46 -34.51 11.88
C ASP A 23 -4.35 -34.29 10.84
N GLU A 24 -4.70 -34.45 9.55
CA GLU A 24 -3.80 -34.21 8.43
C GLU A 24 -3.43 -32.71 8.35
N ALA A 25 -2.14 -32.43 8.17
CA ALA A 25 -1.64 -31.07 8.09
C ALA A 25 -1.99 -30.42 6.74
N ARG A 26 -2.23 -29.11 6.75
CA ARG A 26 -2.57 -28.31 5.57
C ARG A 26 -1.91 -26.93 5.64
N LEU A 27 -1.86 -26.21 4.52
CA LEU A 27 -1.04 -25.01 4.29
C LEU A 27 0.46 -25.31 4.37
N LEU A 28 0.86 -26.45 3.77
CA LEU A 28 2.26 -26.85 3.62
C LEU A 28 2.81 -26.21 2.34
N ARG A 29 3.77 -25.29 2.48
CA ARG A 29 4.22 -24.41 1.38
C ARG A 29 5.67 -24.65 0.97
N PHE A 30 6.02 -24.23 -0.24
CA PHE A 30 7.39 -24.25 -0.79
C PHE A 30 8.10 -25.62 -0.71
N PRO A 31 7.49 -26.73 -1.14
CA PRO A 31 8.08 -28.06 -1.00
C PRO A 31 9.33 -28.25 -1.88
N ALA A 32 10.29 -29.00 -1.37
CA ALA A 32 11.44 -29.53 -2.10
C ALA A 32 11.76 -30.98 -1.74
N THR A 33 12.38 -31.72 -2.65
CA THR A 33 12.69 -33.14 -2.47
C THR A 33 14.11 -33.49 -2.88
N ASN A 34 14.67 -34.54 -2.27
CA ASN A 34 15.86 -35.25 -2.74
C ASN A 34 15.51 -36.62 -3.39
N GLY A 35 14.22 -36.90 -3.60
CA GLY A 35 13.67 -38.17 -4.10
C GLY A 35 13.17 -39.12 -2.99
N ASN A 36 13.75 -39.06 -1.79
CA ASN A 36 13.37 -39.93 -0.66
C ASN A 36 12.71 -39.17 0.50
N GLU A 37 13.06 -37.90 0.67
CA GLU A 37 12.55 -36.99 1.68
C GLU A 37 11.98 -35.73 1.02
N ILE A 38 11.08 -35.06 1.74
CA ILE A 38 10.50 -33.78 1.36
C ILE A 38 10.74 -32.80 2.49
N VAL A 39 11.23 -31.60 2.16
CA VAL A 39 11.31 -30.45 3.05
C VAL A 39 10.31 -29.38 2.59
N PHE A 40 9.64 -28.71 3.52
CA PHE A 40 8.63 -27.70 3.22
C PHE A 40 8.55 -26.67 4.36
N SER A 41 7.93 -25.52 4.09
CA SER A 41 7.63 -24.49 5.09
C SER A 41 6.23 -24.69 5.67
N TYR A 42 6.09 -24.57 6.98
CA TYR A 42 4.82 -24.56 7.70
C TYR A 42 4.91 -23.61 8.88
N ALA A 43 3.96 -22.69 9.00
CA ALA A 43 3.88 -21.70 10.08
C ALA A 43 5.16 -20.86 10.29
N GLY A 44 5.94 -20.63 9.23
CA GLY A 44 7.19 -19.88 9.27
C GLY A 44 8.45 -20.75 9.34
N ASP A 45 8.36 -22.04 9.65
CA ASP A 45 9.55 -22.89 9.83
C ASP A 45 9.67 -24.00 8.78
N LEU A 46 10.88 -24.57 8.64
CA LEU A 46 11.11 -25.74 7.80
C LEU A 46 10.82 -27.04 8.56
N TYR A 47 10.12 -27.95 7.88
CA TYR A 47 9.82 -29.31 8.32
C TYR A 47 10.28 -30.31 7.27
N LYS A 48 10.59 -31.53 7.71
CA LYS A 48 11.00 -32.65 6.84
C LYS A 48 10.17 -33.90 7.10
N VAL A 49 9.82 -34.62 6.04
CA VAL A 49 9.05 -35.85 6.08
C VAL A 49 9.56 -36.85 5.01
N PRO A 50 9.43 -38.17 5.20
CA PRO A 50 9.65 -39.12 4.11
C PRO A 50 8.72 -38.85 2.92
N ALA A 51 9.18 -39.11 1.70
CA ALA A 51 8.35 -38.97 0.48
C ALA A 51 7.15 -39.95 0.44
N THR A 52 7.10 -40.92 1.36
CA THR A 52 5.94 -41.80 1.59
C THR A 52 4.88 -41.18 2.52
N GLY A 53 5.17 -40.03 3.14
CA GLY A 53 4.32 -39.41 4.15
C GLY A 53 4.64 -39.88 5.57
N GLY A 54 3.81 -39.45 6.53
CA GLY A 54 3.96 -39.70 7.95
C GLY A 54 4.10 -38.41 8.77
N GLU A 55 4.66 -38.55 9.98
CA GLU A 55 4.89 -37.42 10.88
C GLU A 55 6.10 -36.58 10.43
N ALA A 56 5.89 -35.29 10.25
CA ALA A 56 6.92 -34.34 9.88
C ALA A 56 7.76 -33.90 11.09
N ARG A 57 9.07 -33.79 10.90
CA ARG A 57 10.02 -33.29 11.90
C ARG A 57 10.38 -31.84 11.60
N ARG A 58 10.22 -30.95 12.59
CA ARG A 58 10.70 -29.55 12.54
C ARG A 58 12.23 -29.51 12.46
N LEU A 59 12.76 -28.65 11.59
CA LEU A 59 14.20 -28.44 11.38
C LEU A 59 14.68 -27.07 11.90
N THR A 60 13.83 -26.04 11.81
CA THR A 60 14.16 -24.67 12.21
C THR A 60 13.16 -24.13 13.24
N SER A 61 13.57 -23.14 14.01
CA SER A 61 12.71 -22.44 14.96
C SER A 61 13.24 -21.04 15.24
N HIS A 62 12.67 -20.03 14.60
CA HIS A 62 13.06 -18.63 14.81
C HIS A 62 11.88 -17.68 14.55
N VAL A 63 12.02 -16.43 14.98
CA VAL A 63 11.09 -15.36 14.61
C VAL A 63 11.26 -14.99 13.13
N GLY A 64 10.15 -14.82 12.40
CA GLY A 64 10.17 -14.62 10.96
C GLY A 64 9.98 -15.93 10.19
N TYR A 65 10.57 -16.01 8.99
CA TYR A 65 10.26 -17.08 8.04
C TYR A 65 11.49 -17.75 7.45
N GLU A 66 11.47 -19.08 7.45
CA GLU A 66 12.31 -19.94 6.63
C GLU A 66 11.50 -20.58 5.49
N MET A 67 12.00 -20.37 4.27
CA MET A 67 11.24 -20.62 3.04
C MET A 67 12.16 -21.02 1.88
N PHE A 68 11.54 -21.47 0.78
CA PHE A 68 12.24 -21.88 -0.44
C PHE A 68 13.44 -22.84 -0.23
N PRO A 69 13.27 -23.92 0.54
CA PRO A 69 14.36 -24.87 0.74
C PRO A 69 14.73 -25.58 -0.58
N ARG A 70 16.01 -25.91 -0.73
CA ARG A 70 16.57 -26.72 -1.83
C ARG A 70 17.65 -27.65 -1.30
N PHE A 71 17.52 -28.94 -1.58
CA PHE A 71 18.58 -29.91 -1.29
C PHE A 71 19.77 -29.69 -2.22
N SER A 72 20.98 -29.81 -1.67
CA SER A 72 22.19 -29.97 -2.48
C SER A 72 22.08 -31.24 -3.35
N PRO A 73 22.78 -31.31 -4.50
CA PRO A 73 22.73 -32.49 -5.37
C PRO A 73 23.13 -33.81 -4.69
N ASP A 74 23.96 -33.75 -3.64
CA ASP A 74 24.34 -34.91 -2.84
C ASP A 74 23.34 -35.27 -1.72
N GLY A 75 22.29 -34.46 -1.54
CA GLY A 75 21.22 -34.64 -0.56
C GLY A 75 21.60 -34.36 0.90
N LYS A 76 22.80 -33.85 1.19
CA LYS A 76 23.32 -33.68 2.56
C LYS A 76 23.07 -32.31 3.17
N THR A 77 22.86 -31.30 2.36
CA THR A 77 22.72 -29.90 2.78
C THR A 77 21.41 -29.33 2.26
N ILE A 78 20.78 -28.46 3.02
CA ILE A 78 19.62 -27.67 2.61
C ILE A 78 20.09 -26.21 2.51
N ALA A 79 19.94 -25.59 1.34
CA ALA A 79 19.97 -24.14 1.19
C ALA A 79 18.54 -23.61 1.29
N PHE A 80 18.34 -22.47 1.94
CA PHE A 80 17.02 -21.88 2.11
C PHE A 80 17.13 -20.37 2.36
N THR A 81 16.01 -19.68 2.23
CA THR A 81 15.88 -18.26 2.53
C THR A 81 15.39 -18.11 3.97
N GLY A 82 16.04 -17.30 4.79
CA GLY A 82 15.75 -17.14 6.22
C GLY A 82 16.00 -15.72 6.73
N GLN A 83 15.59 -15.43 7.98
CA GLN A 83 15.63 -14.09 8.58
C GLN A 83 16.33 -14.02 9.96
N TYR A 84 17.19 -15.00 10.28
CA TYR A 84 17.82 -15.13 11.60
C TYR A 84 18.54 -13.88 12.10
N ASP A 85 19.17 -13.14 11.17
CA ASP A 85 20.00 -11.98 11.49
C ASP A 85 19.35 -10.65 11.06
N GLY A 86 18.02 -10.60 11.07
CA GLY A 86 17.21 -9.42 10.79
C GLY A 86 16.85 -9.23 9.31
N ASN A 87 17.83 -9.35 8.40
CA ASN A 87 17.57 -9.27 6.96
C ASN A 87 17.21 -10.65 6.39
N THR A 88 16.41 -10.67 5.32
CA THR A 88 16.16 -11.90 4.56
C THR A 88 17.40 -12.28 3.77
N GLU A 89 18.00 -13.43 4.02
CA GLU A 89 19.26 -13.87 3.44
C GLU A 89 19.24 -15.35 3.06
N VAL A 90 20.25 -15.79 2.32
CA VAL A 90 20.47 -17.21 2.02
C VAL A 90 21.22 -17.85 3.18
N TYR A 91 20.71 -18.99 3.64
CA TYR A 91 21.31 -19.82 4.68
C TYR A 91 21.52 -21.25 4.17
N THR A 92 22.46 -21.97 4.79
CA THR A 92 22.62 -23.41 4.62
C THR A 92 22.60 -24.14 5.96
N MET A 93 22.15 -25.39 5.97
CA MET A 93 22.24 -26.28 7.13
C MET A 93 22.33 -27.76 6.70
N PRO A 94 22.83 -28.66 7.57
CA PRO A 94 22.74 -30.10 7.31
C PRO A 94 21.29 -30.57 7.19
N VAL A 95 21.03 -31.58 6.36
CA VAL A 95 19.70 -32.20 6.16
C VAL A 95 19.09 -32.80 7.44
N THR A 96 19.91 -33.03 8.46
CA THR A 96 19.50 -33.51 9.79
C THR A 96 19.05 -32.38 10.72
N GLY A 97 19.14 -31.12 10.28
CA GLY A 97 19.07 -29.91 11.11
C GLY A 97 20.42 -29.55 11.73
N GLY A 98 20.47 -28.43 12.44
CA GLY A 98 21.67 -27.87 13.07
C GLY A 98 21.66 -26.35 13.05
N GLU A 99 22.77 -25.73 13.45
CA GLU A 99 22.96 -24.28 13.37
C GLU A 99 23.01 -23.83 11.88
N PRO A 100 22.12 -22.91 11.46
CA PRO A 100 22.18 -22.34 10.11
C PRO A 100 23.42 -21.47 9.89
N LEU A 101 24.08 -21.65 8.75
CA LEU A 101 25.17 -20.79 8.29
C LEU A 101 24.61 -19.71 7.36
N ARG A 102 24.79 -18.43 7.71
CA ARG A 102 24.50 -17.31 6.80
C ARG A 102 25.49 -17.28 5.64
N VAL A 103 24.99 -17.22 4.42
CA VAL A 103 25.77 -17.31 3.17
C VAL A 103 25.89 -15.96 2.47
N THR A 104 24.90 -15.08 2.62
CA THR A 104 24.85 -13.76 1.96
C THR A 104 24.72 -12.60 2.94
N TYR A 105 25.25 -11.43 2.54
CA TYR A 105 25.14 -10.16 3.25
C TYR A 105 24.70 -9.07 2.28
N THR A 106 23.41 -8.77 2.26
CA THR A 106 22.80 -7.84 1.31
C THR A 106 22.21 -6.62 2.00
N ALA A 107 21.94 -5.57 1.21
CA ALA A 107 21.25 -4.39 1.70
C ALA A 107 19.78 -4.68 2.01
N THR A 108 19.22 -3.90 2.94
CA THR A 108 17.82 -4.03 3.31
C THR A 108 16.93 -3.52 2.17
N ASN A 109 15.94 -4.32 1.77
CA ASN A 109 14.92 -3.91 0.81
C ASN A 109 13.62 -3.59 1.58
N SER A 110 13.03 -2.42 1.39
CA SER A 110 11.76 -2.05 2.04
C SER A 110 10.59 -2.97 1.65
N ARG A 111 10.67 -3.64 0.49
CA ARG A 111 9.68 -4.59 -0.04
C ARG A 111 10.14 -6.05 0.06
N ASP A 112 10.39 -6.47 1.30
CA ASP A 112 10.98 -7.78 1.63
C ASP A 112 10.14 -8.53 2.67
N ASP A 113 8.93 -8.89 2.26
CA ASP A 113 7.95 -9.58 3.10
C ASP A 113 7.27 -10.68 2.27
N LEU A 114 6.91 -11.80 2.89
CA LEU A 114 6.20 -12.88 2.21
C LEU A 114 4.79 -12.47 1.76
N GLY A 115 4.19 -11.50 2.46
CA GLY A 115 2.92 -10.87 2.11
C GLY A 115 3.04 -9.75 1.08
N ASP A 116 4.25 -9.28 0.72
CA ASP A 116 4.42 -8.33 -0.38
C ASP A 116 4.18 -9.03 -1.73
N ARG A 117 3.47 -8.34 -2.62
CA ARG A 117 3.11 -8.84 -3.94
C ARG A 117 4.29 -9.18 -4.86
N MET A 118 5.50 -8.69 -4.57
CA MET A 118 6.73 -9.00 -5.31
C MET A 118 7.51 -10.17 -4.68
N GLY A 119 6.97 -10.73 -3.59
CA GLY A 119 7.56 -11.78 -2.78
C GLY A 119 8.66 -11.28 -1.85
N PRO A 120 9.33 -12.20 -1.14
CA PRO A 120 10.50 -11.91 -0.33
C PRO A 120 11.75 -11.66 -1.21
N ASN A 121 12.84 -11.20 -0.60
CA ASN A 121 14.13 -11.05 -1.23
C ASN A 121 15.00 -12.31 -1.03
N ASN A 122 16.12 -12.41 -1.75
CA ASN A 122 17.10 -13.50 -1.61
C ASN A 122 16.50 -14.91 -1.68
N ILE A 123 15.56 -15.12 -2.61
CA ILE A 123 14.86 -16.39 -2.80
C ILE A 123 15.81 -17.43 -3.37
N VAL A 124 16.05 -18.52 -2.64
CA VAL A 124 16.84 -19.65 -3.12
C VAL A 124 16.09 -20.36 -4.27
N MET A 125 16.73 -20.43 -5.44
CA MET A 125 16.12 -20.97 -6.66
C MET A 125 16.53 -22.41 -6.91
N THR A 126 17.83 -22.69 -6.93
CA THR A 126 18.41 -24.02 -7.20
C THR A 126 19.89 -24.07 -6.78
N TRP A 127 20.50 -25.25 -6.88
CA TRP A 127 21.95 -25.44 -6.85
C TRP A 127 22.51 -25.54 -8.27
N THR A 128 23.81 -25.26 -8.43
CA THR A 128 24.55 -25.71 -9.62
C THR A 128 24.62 -27.25 -9.60
N PRO A 129 24.65 -27.93 -10.77
CA PRO A 129 24.61 -29.40 -10.81
C PRO A 129 25.78 -30.10 -10.10
N ASP A 130 26.93 -29.43 -9.99
CA ASP A 130 28.10 -29.91 -9.25
C ASP A 130 27.99 -29.70 -7.72
N GLY A 131 26.97 -28.98 -7.25
CA GLY A 131 26.74 -28.68 -5.84
C GLY A 131 27.69 -27.65 -5.22
N SER A 132 28.50 -26.95 -6.03
CA SER A 132 29.47 -25.97 -5.52
C SER A 132 28.80 -24.65 -5.13
N ARG A 133 27.76 -24.22 -5.87
CA ARG A 133 27.12 -22.91 -5.70
C ARG A 133 25.60 -22.99 -5.58
N ILE A 134 25.05 -21.97 -4.94
CA ILE A 134 23.61 -21.75 -4.77
C ILE A 134 23.20 -20.61 -5.69
N VAL A 135 22.16 -20.83 -6.49
CA VAL A 135 21.50 -19.79 -7.28
C VAL A 135 20.35 -19.21 -6.46
N TYR A 136 20.31 -17.88 -6.35
CA TYR A 136 19.24 -17.17 -5.66
C TYR A 136 18.84 -15.90 -6.42
N ARG A 137 17.63 -15.41 -6.18
CA ARG A 137 17.14 -14.16 -6.76
C ARG A 137 17.20 -13.03 -5.75
N ASN A 138 17.71 -11.88 -6.18
CA ASN A 138 17.81 -10.67 -5.38
C ASN A 138 17.15 -9.48 -6.09
N ARG A 139 16.52 -8.59 -5.30
CA ARG A 139 15.78 -7.38 -5.73
C ARG A 139 16.21 -6.09 -5.00
N ILE A 140 17.41 -6.00 -4.44
CA ILE A 140 17.84 -4.80 -3.69
C ILE A 140 18.08 -3.55 -4.56
N SER A 141 17.77 -3.62 -5.86
CA SER A 141 17.72 -2.50 -6.81
C SER A 141 16.41 -1.70 -6.67
N ASP A 142 15.57 -1.66 -7.70
CA ASP A 142 14.26 -0.96 -7.72
C ASP A 142 13.17 -1.61 -6.83
N GLY A 143 13.45 -2.76 -6.22
CA GLY A 143 12.48 -3.55 -5.46
C GLY A 143 11.40 -4.23 -6.30
N PHE A 144 11.41 -4.08 -7.63
CA PHE A 144 10.38 -4.57 -8.56
C PHE A 144 10.92 -5.67 -9.47
N SER A 145 12.00 -5.38 -10.20
CA SER A 145 12.75 -6.36 -10.98
C SER A 145 13.72 -7.13 -10.08
N GLY A 146 14.12 -8.33 -10.52
CA GLY A 146 15.08 -9.14 -9.77
C GLY A 146 16.09 -9.79 -10.67
N LYS A 147 17.28 -10.04 -10.14
CA LYS A 147 18.41 -10.66 -10.84
C LYS A 147 18.78 -11.97 -10.18
N LEU A 148 19.31 -12.90 -10.97
CA LEU A 148 19.87 -14.15 -10.47
C LEU A 148 21.33 -13.95 -10.09
N PHE A 149 21.68 -14.44 -8.91
CA PHE A 149 23.01 -14.45 -8.35
C PHE A 149 23.43 -15.87 -8.00
N THR A 150 24.73 -16.08 -7.96
CA THR A 150 25.37 -17.31 -7.51
C THR A 150 26.31 -17.02 -6.34
N VAL A 151 26.28 -17.87 -5.33
CA VAL A 151 27.16 -17.78 -4.15
C VAL A 151 27.70 -19.16 -3.80
N GLU A 152 28.95 -19.23 -3.33
CA GLU A 152 29.55 -20.48 -2.83
C GLU A 152 28.76 -21.02 -1.63
N LYS A 153 28.68 -22.35 -1.50
CA LYS A 153 27.83 -23.00 -0.47
C LYS A 153 28.19 -22.62 0.98
N GLU A 154 29.43 -22.25 1.25
CA GLU A 154 29.88 -21.73 2.56
C GLU A 154 30.05 -20.21 2.62
N GLY A 155 29.42 -19.46 1.70
CA GLY A 155 29.40 -18.00 1.67
C GLY A 155 30.57 -17.36 0.93
N GLY A 156 30.39 -16.09 0.60
CA GLY A 156 31.35 -15.26 -0.13
C GLY A 156 30.64 -14.20 -0.96
N LEU A 157 31.42 -13.36 -1.64
CA LEU A 157 30.87 -12.36 -2.54
C LEU A 157 30.08 -13.01 -3.68
N SER A 158 28.81 -12.64 -3.82
CA SER A 158 27.93 -13.17 -4.87
C SER A 158 28.27 -12.63 -6.26
N GLU A 159 28.02 -13.45 -7.28
CA GLU A 159 28.19 -13.08 -8.68
C GLU A 159 26.86 -13.14 -9.41
N ALA A 160 26.51 -12.06 -10.12
CA ALA A 160 25.31 -12.04 -10.95
C ALA A 160 25.47 -12.97 -12.16
N ILE A 161 24.41 -13.71 -12.49
CA ILE A 161 24.31 -14.40 -13.77
C ILE A 161 24.16 -13.32 -14.86
N PRO A 162 24.81 -13.42 -16.04
CA PRO A 162 24.86 -12.36 -17.07
C PRO A 162 23.52 -12.11 -17.80
N LEU A 163 22.48 -11.77 -17.06
CA LEU A 163 21.12 -11.53 -17.50
C LEU A 163 20.56 -10.30 -16.76
N PRO A 164 19.82 -9.41 -17.44
CA PRO A 164 19.33 -8.16 -16.86
C PRO A 164 18.27 -8.40 -15.78
N GLU A 165 17.53 -9.51 -15.88
CA GLU A 165 16.49 -9.94 -14.96
C GLU A 165 16.43 -11.48 -14.91
N GLY A 166 15.82 -12.02 -13.85
CA GLY A 166 15.59 -13.45 -13.71
C GLY A 166 14.73 -13.84 -12.49
N GLY A 167 14.04 -14.97 -12.65
CA GLY A 167 13.10 -15.57 -11.72
C GLY A 167 13.43 -17.03 -11.42
N PHE A 168 12.41 -17.87 -11.25
CA PHE A 168 12.61 -19.30 -11.07
C PHE A 168 13.38 -19.91 -12.25
N CYS A 169 14.28 -20.85 -11.93
CA CYS A 169 15.20 -21.42 -12.92
C CYS A 169 15.61 -22.86 -12.58
N SER A 170 16.05 -23.60 -13.60
CA SER A 170 16.54 -24.98 -13.50
C SER A 170 17.63 -25.27 -14.54
N TYR A 171 18.74 -25.86 -14.11
CA TYR A 171 19.85 -26.24 -14.99
C TYR A 171 19.52 -27.48 -15.81
N SER A 172 20.01 -27.52 -17.05
CA SER A 172 20.08 -28.77 -17.81
C SER A 172 20.90 -29.83 -17.06
N PRO A 173 20.65 -31.14 -17.28
CA PRO A 173 21.37 -32.20 -16.58
C PRO A 173 22.91 -32.15 -16.72
N ASP A 174 23.41 -31.54 -17.79
CA ASP A 174 24.85 -31.34 -18.04
C ASP A 174 25.40 -30.00 -17.51
N GLY A 175 24.55 -29.14 -16.95
CA GLY A 175 24.89 -27.83 -16.39
C GLY A 175 25.28 -26.75 -17.39
N LYS A 176 25.13 -26.98 -18.70
CA LYS A 176 25.53 -26.01 -19.73
C LYS A 176 24.47 -24.98 -20.06
N GLN A 177 23.21 -25.28 -19.77
CA GLN A 177 22.07 -24.42 -20.07
C GLN A 177 21.22 -24.20 -18.82
N LEU A 178 20.54 -23.06 -18.78
CA LEU A 178 19.65 -22.68 -17.69
C LEU A 178 18.27 -22.34 -18.27
N ALA A 179 17.26 -23.14 -17.96
CA ALA A 179 15.87 -22.75 -18.18
C ALA A 179 15.48 -21.75 -17.09
N TYR A 180 14.90 -20.60 -17.44
CA TYR A 180 14.56 -19.55 -16.49
C TYR A 180 13.36 -18.71 -16.95
N ASN A 181 12.68 -18.12 -15.97
CA ASN A 181 11.73 -17.03 -16.16
C ASN A 181 12.46 -15.68 -16.06
N ARG A 182 12.01 -14.68 -16.83
CA ARG A 182 12.53 -13.31 -16.79
C ARG A 182 11.84 -12.46 -15.73
N VAL A 183 10.54 -12.67 -15.56
CA VAL A 183 9.65 -11.94 -14.65
C VAL A 183 9.21 -12.86 -13.52
N MET A 184 8.91 -12.28 -12.35
CA MET A 184 8.41 -13.01 -11.18
C MET A 184 7.11 -12.36 -10.68
N ARG A 185 6.01 -13.13 -10.62
CA ARG A 185 4.65 -12.66 -10.25
C ARG A 185 3.89 -13.58 -9.30
N GLU A 186 4.51 -14.63 -8.80
CA GLU A 186 3.89 -15.75 -8.09
C GLU A 186 3.25 -15.36 -6.74
N PHE A 187 3.54 -14.16 -6.26
CA PHE A 187 2.98 -13.56 -5.05
C PHE A 187 1.88 -12.53 -5.34
N ARG A 188 1.57 -12.24 -6.61
CA ARG A 188 0.49 -11.35 -6.98
C ARG A 188 -0.86 -12.06 -6.88
N THR A 189 -1.83 -11.31 -6.40
CA THR A 189 -3.22 -11.72 -6.18
C THR A 189 -4.07 -11.49 -7.44
N TRP A 190 -3.61 -12.02 -8.57
CA TRP A 190 -4.26 -11.85 -9.87
C TRP A 190 -4.10 -13.12 -10.72
N LYS A 191 -5.13 -13.98 -10.68
CA LYS A 191 -5.18 -15.22 -11.48
C LYS A 191 -5.62 -14.93 -12.91
N TYR A 192 -5.26 -15.80 -13.85
CA TYR A 192 -5.68 -15.73 -15.25
C TYR A 192 -5.18 -14.47 -15.98
N TYR A 193 -4.00 -14.01 -15.57
CA TYR A 193 -3.41 -12.77 -16.04
C TYR A 193 -2.82 -12.93 -17.45
N LYS A 194 -3.09 -11.96 -18.32
CA LYS A 194 -2.65 -11.95 -19.73
C LYS A 194 -1.99 -10.63 -20.16
N GLY A 195 -1.67 -9.78 -19.19
CA GLY A 195 -0.97 -8.52 -19.46
C GLY A 195 0.50 -8.73 -19.83
N GLY A 196 1.25 -7.65 -20.06
CA GLY A 196 2.62 -7.69 -20.58
C GLY A 196 3.65 -8.42 -19.72
N MET A 197 3.33 -8.72 -18.45
CA MET A 197 4.20 -9.52 -17.58
C MET A 197 3.84 -11.02 -17.54
N ALA A 198 2.93 -11.50 -18.40
CA ALA A 198 2.69 -12.93 -18.54
C ALA A 198 3.98 -13.51 -19.10
N ASP A 199 4.68 -14.30 -18.30
CA ASP A 199 6.05 -14.69 -18.62
C ASP A 199 6.09 -16.04 -19.31
N ASP A 200 7.20 -16.26 -20.01
CA ASP A 200 7.53 -17.47 -20.72
C ASP A 200 8.71 -18.19 -20.06
N VAL A 201 8.95 -19.43 -20.48
CA VAL A 201 10.20 -20.14 -20.18
C VAL A 201 11.24 -19.84 -21.26
N TRP A 202 12.43 -19.43 -20.83
CA TRP A 202 13.57 -19.13 -21.69
C TRP A 202 14.74 -20.07 -21.39
N ILE A 203 15.55 -20.37 -22.39
CA ILE A 203 16.80 -21.13 -22.22
C ILE A 203 17.98 -20.19 -22.44
N TYR A 204 18.81 -20.01 -21.41
CA TYR A 204 20.09 -19.33 -21.49
C TYR A 204 21.24 -20.33 -21.66
N SER A 205 22.10 -20.08 -22.64
CA SER A 205 23.33 -20.86 -22.91
C SER A 205 24.53 -19.96 -22.67
N SER A 206 25.30 -20.25 -21.62
CA SER A 206 26.43 -19.43 -21.18
C SER A 206 27.62 -19.49 -22.13
N ASP A 207 27.85 -20.65 -22.76
CA ASP A 207 28.90 -20.90 -23.75
C ASP A 207 28.62 -20.20 -25.08
N LYS A 208 27.37 -20.25 -25.55
CA LYS A 208 26.97 -19.58 -26.80
C LYS A 208 26.63 -18.11 -26.62
N LYS A 209 26.36 -17.68 -25.38
CA LYS A 209 25.86 -16.35 -25.03
C LYS A 209 24.57 -16.01 -25.79
N THR A 210 23.61 -16.93 -25.75
CA THR A 210 22.31 -16.79 -26.43
C THR A 210 21.17 -17.09 -25.48
N VAL A 211 20.00 -16.53 -25.77
CA VAL A 211 18.73 -16.92 -25.16
C VAL A 211 17.72 -17.37 -26.22
N GLU A 212 16.85 -18.33 -25.88
CA GLU A 212 15.74 -18.83 -26.71
C GLU A 212 14.45 -18.87 -25.89
N ASN A 213 13.35 -18.29 -26.36
CA ASN A 213 12.01 -18.50 -25.80
C ASN A 213 11.45 -19.83 -26.30
N ILE A 214 10.92 -20.67 -25.41
CA ILE A 214 10.42 -22.01 -25.77
C ILE A 214 8.91 -22.21 -25.59
N THR A 215 8.17 -21.27 -25.01
CA THR A 215 6.74 -21.45 -24.70
C THR A 215 5.78 -20.53 -25.45
N ASP A 216 6.14 -19.26 -25.66
CA ASP A 216 5.37 -18.21 -26.36
C ASP A 216 3.84 -18.35 -26.19
N ASN A 217 3.34 -18.10 -24.97
CA ASN A 217 1.92 -18.22 -24.63
C ASN A 217 1.33 -16.91 -24.09
N PRO A 218 0.04 -16.57 -24.39
CA PRO A 218 -0.62 -15.44 -23.74
C PRO A 218 -0.86 -15.64 -22.23
N ALA A 219 -0.88 -16.88 -21.75
CA ALA A 219 -0.96 -17.25 -20.34
C ALA A 219 0.44 -17.29 -19.72
N GLN A 220 0.53 -17.46 -18.41
CA GLN A 220 1.83 -17.52 -17.72
C GLN A 220 2.41 -18.93 -17.83
N ASP A 221 3.70 -19.03 -18.18
CA ASP A 221 4.47 -20.28 -18.19
C ASP A 221 5.71 -20.15 -17.27
N ILE A 222 5.61 -20.68 -16.05
CA ILE A 222 6.51 -20.32 -14.93
C ILE A 222 7.06 -21.53 -14.18
N ILE A 223 8.14 -21.32 -13.41
CA ILE A 223 8.80 -22.31 -12.54
C ILE A 223 9.29 -23.54 -13.33
N PRO A 224 10.24 -23.37 -14.27
CA PRO A 224 10.76 -24.47 -15.06
C PRO A 224 11.56 -25.46 -14.21
N MET A 225 11.43 -26.75 -14.53
CA MET A 225 12.14 -27.89 -13.93
C MET A 225 12.67 -28.78 -15.07
N TRP A 226 13.97 -28.77 -15.29
CA TRP A 226 14.60 -29.51 -16.40
C TRP A 226 14.96 -30.94 -15.96
N ILE A 227 14.34 -31.94 -16.58
CA ILE A 227 14.51 -33.36 -16.28
C ILE A 227 14.77 -34.13 -17.57
N GLY A 228 15.99 -34.63 -17.75
CA GLY A 228 16.38 -35.33 -18.98
C GLY A 228 16.25 -34.43 -20.21
N ASP A 229 15.46 -34.87 -21.18
CA ASP A 229 15.16 -34.11 -22.41
C ASP A 229 13.90 -33.23 -22.29
N GLU A 230 13.26 -33.18 -21.13
CA GLU A 230 12.00 -32.47 -20.88
C GLU A 230 12.18 -31.30 -19.91
N ILE A 231 11.40 -30.24 -20.09
CA ILE A 231 11.28 -29.10 -19.17
C ILE A 231 9.83 -29.05 -18.72
N PHE A 232 9.59 -29.37 -17.45
CA PHE A 232 8.28 -29.24 -16.81
C PHE A 232 8.11 -27.81 -16.30
N PHE A 233 6.90 -27.25 -16.33
CA PHE A 233 6.62 -25.89 -15.87
C PHE A 233 5.13 -25.76 -15.49
N LEU A 234 4.75 -24.69 -14.79
CA LEU A 234 3.36 -24.38 -14.50
C LEU A 234 2.76 -23.49 -15.58
N SER A 235 1.49 -23.73 -15.91
CA SER A 235 0.71 -22.86 -16.79
C SER A 235 -0.74 -22.75 -16.38
N ASP A 236 -1.31 -21.55 -16.51
CA ASP A 236 -2.75 -21.25 -16.36
C ASP A 236 -3.47 -21.11 -17.72
N ARG A 237 -2.89 -21.65 -18.80
CA ARG A 237 -3.47 -21.61 -20.16
C ARG A 237 -4.88 -22.21 -20.26
N ASP A 238 -5.24 -23.09 -19.34
CA ASP A 238 -6.54 -23.72 -19.19
C ASP A 238 -7.27 -23.28 -17.91
N ARG A 239 -6.93 -22.08 -17.42
CA ARG A 239 -7.46 -21.40 -16.23
C ARG A 239 -6.73 -21.77 -14.94
N THR A 240 -6.80 -23.01 -14.46
CA THR A 240 -6.15 -23.39 -13.19
C THR A 240 -4.69 -23.75 -13.43
N MET A 241 -3.76 -23.22 -12.62
CA MET A 241 -2.34 -23.54 -12.76
C MET A 241 -2.10 -25.05 -12.65
N ASN A 242 -1.60 -25.64 -13.73
CA ASN A 242 -1.28 -27.06 -13.83
C ASN A 242 0.14 -27.26 -14.35
N ILE A 243 0.68 -28.46 -14.19
CA ILE A 243 1.98 -28.82 -14.74
C ILE A 243 1.82 -29.12 -16.23
N PHE A 244 2.67 -28.52 -17.05
CA PHE A 244 2.89 -28.80 -18.46
C PHE A 244 4.34 -29.23 -18.67
N VAL A 245 4.63 -29.79 -19.84
CA VAL A 245 5.97 -30.25 -20.19
C VAL A 245 6.31 -29.92 -21.63
N TYR A 246 7.49 -29.38 -21.84
CA TYR A 246 8.09 -29.13 -23.16
C TYR A 246 9.22 -30.12 -23.41
N ASN A 247 9.20 -30.80 -24.55
CA ASN A 247 10.27 -31.70 -24.96
C ASN A 247 11.32 -30.96 -25.79
N THR A 248 12.56 -30.93 -25.32
CA THR A 248 13.66 -30.17 -25.96
C THR A 248 14.10 -30.73 -27.31
N LYS A 249 13.76 -31.97 -27.64
CA LYS A 249 14.07 -32.63 -28.92
C LYS A 249 12.96 -32.45 -29.95
N THR A 250 11.72 -32.73 -29.56
CA THR A 250 10.56 -32.65 -30.48
C THR A 250 9.96 -31.26 -30.56
N LYS A 251 10.29 -30.38 -29.59
CA LYS A 251 9.70 -29.04 -29.40
C LYS A 251 8.18 -29.06 -29.18
N GLN A 252 7.65 -30.17 -28.67
CA GLN A 252 6.23 -30.31 -28.37
C GLN A 252 5.95 -29.99 -26.90
N THR A 253 4.77 -29.43 -26.64
CA THR A 253 4.28 -29.11 -25.30
C THR A 253 3.01 -29.91 -25.01
N ASP A 254 2.98 -30.60 -23.87
CA ASP A 254 1.85 -31.42 -23.42
C ASP A 254 1.39 -31.03 -22.01
N LYS A 255 0.12 -31.29 -21.70
CA LYS A 255 -0.45 -31.14 -20.35
C LYS A 255 -0.12 -32.37 -19.49
N VAL A 256 0.24 -32.15 -18.22
CA VAL A 256 0.67 -33.22 -17.30
C VAL A 256 -0.36 -33.46 -16.19
N THR A 257 -0.83 -32.40 -15.53
CA THR A 257 -1.86 -32.49 -14.47
C THR A 257 -3.16 -31.79 -14.87
N ASP A 258 -4.27 -32.12 -14.21
CA ASP A 258 -5.61 -31.56 -14.49
C ASP A 258 -6.39 -31.25 -13.21
N PHE A 259 -5.77 -30.50 -12.29
CA PHE A 259 -6.45 -29.99 -11.10
C PHE A 259 -7.39 -28.85 -11.51
N THR A 260 -8.61 -28.87 -10.98
CA THR A 260 -9.67 -27.89 -11.31
C THR A 260 -10.08 -27.00 -10.14
N GLU A 261 -9.75 -27.41 -8.90
CA GLU A 261 -10.14 -26.67 -7.70
C GLU A 261 -9.08 -25.65 -7.31
N TYR A 262 -7.84 -26.04 -7.04
CA TYR A 262 -6.77 -25.14 -6.63
C TYR A 262 -5.61 -25.17 -7.62
N ASP A 263 -4.88 -24.07 -7.68
CA ASP A 263 -3.63 -23.95 -8.45
C ASP A 263 -2.58 -24.92 -7.90
N VAL A 264 -1.81 -25.54 -8.80
CA VAL A 264 -0.52 -26.14 -8.46
C VAL A 264 0.47 -25.01 -8.17
N LYS A 265 1.16 -25.07 -7.03
CA LYS A 265 2.09 -24.02 -6.59
C LYS A 265 3.48 -24.54 -6.22
N PHE A 266 4.47 -23.70 -6.49
CA PHE A 266 5.87 -23.83 -6.09
C PHE A 266 6.44 -25.26 -6.28
N PRO A 267 6.30 -25.88 -7.47
CA PRO A 267 6.87 -27.18 -7.72
C PRO A 267 8.40 -27.11 -7.65
N SER A 268 9.01 -28.23 -7.29
CA SER A 268 10.45 -28.42 -7.44
C SER A 268 10.76 -29.88 -7.71
N ALA A 269 11.95 -30.15 -8.24
CA ALA A 269 12.34 -31.47 -8.69
C ALA A 269 13.73 -31.86 -8.21
N ASN A 270 13.93 -33.16 -8.00
CA ASN A 270 15.25 -33.77 -7.91
C ASN A 270 15.23 -35.15 -8.57
N GLY A 271 16.18 -35.39 -9.48
CA GLY A 271 16.13 -36.58 -10.34
C GLY A 271 14.82 -36.65 -11.12
N ASN A 272 14.11 -37.77 -11.01
CA ASN A 272 12.82 -37.99 -11.69
C ASN A 272 11.60 -37.63 -10.82
N THR A 273 11.79 -37.11 -9.61
CA THR A 273 10.68 -36.82 -8.67
C THR A 273 10.40 -35.33 -8.65
N ILE A 274 9.13 -34.97 -8.85
CA ILE A 274 8.58 -33.61 -8.71
C ILE A 274 7.69 -33.59 -7.47
N VAL A 275 7.81 -32.54 -6.64
CA VAL A 275 6.90 -32.26 -5.52
C VAL A 275 6.31 -30.87 -5.65
N PHE A 276 5.07 -30.68 -5.21
CA PHE A 276 4.35 -29.40 -5.34
C PHE A 276 3.22 -29.25 -4.33
N GLU A 277 2.77 -28.01 -4.13
CA GLU A 277 1.60 -27.68 -3.32
C GLU A 277 0.32 -27.68 -4.18
N ASN A 278 -0.77 -28.25 -3.68
CA ASN A 278 -2.11 -28.05 -4.24
C ASN A 278 -3.16 -27.99 -3.11
N GLY A 279 -3.89 -26.89 -3.02
CA GLY A 279 -4.91 -26.68 -1.99
C GLY A 279 -4.39 -26.76 -0.56
N GLY A 280 -3.12 -26.41 -0.33
CA GLY A 280 -2.43 -26.49 0.96
C GLY A 280 -1.88 -27.88 1.33
N TYR A 281 -2.01 -28.88 0.47
CA TYR A 281 -1.39 -30.21 0.64
C TYR A 281 -0.16 -30.36 -0.26
N ILE A 282 0.71 -31.31 0.08
CA ILE A 282 1.86 -31.68 -0.76
C ILE A 282 1.52 -32.91 -1.60
N TYR A 283 1.84 -32.83 -2.89
CA TYR A 283 1.80 -33.94 -3.83
C TYR A 283 3.21 -34.27 -4.30
N LYS A 284 3.39 -35.54 -4.69
CA LYS A 284 4.58 -36.02 -5.40
C LYS A 284 4.18 -36.61 -6.75
N MET A 285 5.09 -36.57 -7.71
CA MET A 285 4.89 -37.14 -9.03
C MET A 285 6.22 -37.64 -9.58
N ASP A 286 6.21 -38.83 -10.17
CA ASP A 286 7.32 -39.30 -11.00
C ASP A 286 7.16 -38.73 -12.42
N ALA A 287 8.21 -38.08 -12.94
CA ALA A 287 8.20 -37.38 -14.22
C ALA A 287 8.02 -38.32 -15.43
N GLY A 288 8.35 -39.61 -15.29
CA GLY A 288 8.13 -40.61 -16.33
C GLY A 288 6.67 -41.08 -16.37
N SER A 289 6.09 -41.38 -15.21
CA SER A 289 4.69 -41.84 -15.13
C SER A 289 3.66 -40.71 -15.24
N LYS A 290 4.05 -39.47 -14.92
CA LYS A 290 3.22 -38.25 -14.97
C LYS A 290 1.93 -38.37 -14.13
N LYS A 291 1.97 -39.12 -13.02
CA LYS A 291 0.84 -39.34 -12.11
C LYS A 291 1.10 -38.70 -10.74
N PRO A 292 0.33 -37.67 -10.35
CA PRO A 292 0.46 -37.06 -9.04
C PRO A 292 -0.23 -37.89 -7.94
N GLU A 293 0.40 -37.96 -6.78
CA GLU A 293 -0.08 -38.66 -5.58
C GLU A 293 0.02 -37.73 -4.36
N LYS A 294 -1.05 -37.62 -3.57
CA LYS A 294 -1.03 -36.85 -2.32
C LYS A 294 -0.11 -37.53 -1.31
N VAL A 295 0.75 -36.77 -0.66
CA VAL A 295 1.59 -37.23 0.44
C VAL A 295 0.85 -36.94 1.76
N ASN A 296 0.43 -37.98 2.47
CA ASN A 296 -0.27 -37.82 3.75
C ASN A 296 0.75 -37.38 4.82
N ILE A 297 0.61 -36.15 5.32
CA ILE A 297 1.54 -35.55 6.28
C ILE A 297 0.78 -35.19 7.55
N THR A 298 1.31 -35.59 8.70
CA THR A 298 0.86 -35.14 10.01
C THR A 298 1.96 -34.33 10.68
N LEU A 299 1.62 -33.39 11.55
CA LEU A 299 2.59 -32.66 12.36
C LEU A 299 1.98 -32.27 13.70
N THR A 300 2.84 -32.13 14.71
CA THR A 300 2.48 -31.60 16.02
C THR A 300 3.25 -30.30 16.23
N SER A 301 2.55 -29.20 16.53
CA SER A 301 3.14 -27.88 16.76
C SER A 301 2.45 -27.19 17.94
N ASP A 302 3.20 -26.39 18.69
CA ASP A 302 2.71 -25.51 19.74
C ASP A 302 2.06 -24.22 19.20
N ASN A 303 2.15 -24.00 17.87
CA ASN A 303 1.48 -22.94 17.11
C ASN A 303 1.68 -21.53 17.70
N ILE A 304 2.92 -21.20 18.09
CA ILE A 304 3.27 -20.00 18.85
C ILE A 304 2.60 -18.70 18.37
N TYR A 305 2.54 -18.46 17.05
CA TYR A 305 1.97 -17.24 16.45
C TYR A 305 0.44 -17.21 16.34
N ALA A 306 -0.24 -18.33 16.60
CA ALA A 306 -1.69 -18.44 16.61
C ALA A 306 -2.25 -18.66 18.03
N ARG A 307 -1.39 -18.60 19.06
CA ARG A 307 -1.82 -18.69 20.45
C ARG A 307 -2.47 -17.40 20.88
N SER A 308 -3.52 -17.50 21.68
CA SER A 308 -4.12 -16.34 22.32
C SER A 308 -3.10 -15.60 23.19
N GLU A 309 -3.16 -14.28 23.13
CA GLU A 309 -2.29 -13.38 23.92
C GLU A 309 -3.06 -12.16 24.39
N ILE A 310 -2.43 -11.36 25.27
CA ILE A 310 -2.96 -10.10 25.74
C ILE A 310 -2.19 -8.95 25.07
N LYS A 311 -2.88 -8.11 24.31
CA LYS A 311 -2.32 -6.91 23.71
C LYS A 311 -2.71 -5.64 24.45
N ASP A 312 -1.89 -4.60 24.32
CA ASP A 312 -2.21 -3.27 24.83
C ASP A 312 -3.15 -2.55 23.86
N GLY A 313 -4.37 -2.28 24.29
CA GLY A 313 -5.38 -1.65 23.45
C GLY A 313 -5.05 -0.19 23.09
N ALA A 314 -4.13 0.45 23.82
CA ALA A 314 -3.70 1.82 23.50
C ALA A 314 -3.04 1.92 22.10
N ASP A 315 -2.40 0.84 21.63
CA ASP A 315 -1.70 0.81 20.35
C ASP A 315 -2.64 0.66 19.14
N TYR A 316 -3.93 0.41 19.37
CA TYR A 316 -4.91 0.06 18.33
C TYR A 316 -6.16 0.95 18.32
N ILE A 317 -6.09 2.15 18.91
CA ILE A 317 -7.23 3.06 18.99
C ILE A 317 -7.63 3.55 17.60
N THR A 318 -8.90 3.37 17.25
CA THR A 318 -9.47 3.86 15.98
C THR A 318 -10.51 4.95 16.18
N GLU A 319 -11.17 5.00 17.35
CA GLU A 319 -12.21 5.98 17.67
C GLU A 319 -12.26 6.21 19.19
N ALA A 320 -12.57 7.42 19.62
CA ALA A 320 -12.90 7.72 21.01
C ALA A 320 -14.00 8.78 21.11
N CYS A 321 -14.93 8.58 22.04
CA CYS A 321 -16.06 9.47 22.27
C CYS A 321 -16.24 9.70 23.78
N LEU A 322 -16.50 10.96 24.16
CA LEU A 322 -16.61 11.39 25.55
C LEU A 322 -18.02 11.13 26.10
N SER A 323 -18.15 10.77 27.38
CA SER A 323 -19.46 10.77 28.03
C SER A 323 -20.00 12.20 28.17
N PRO A 324 -21.34 12.42 28.22
CA PRO A 324 -21.91 13.76 28.31
C PRO A 324 -21.46 14.57 29.54
N ASP A 325 -21.13 13.90 30.65
CA ASP A 325 -20.58 14.53 31.86
C ASP A 325 -19.06 14.77 31.81
N GLY A 326 -18.37 14.20 30.81
CA GLY A 326 -16.92 14.29 30.66
C GLY A 326 -16.13 13.53 31.71
N GLU A 327 -16.73 12.53 32.38
CA GLU A 327 -16.06 11.70 33.38
C GLU A 327 -15.52 10.38 32.80
N ARG A 328 -16.03 9.95 31.64
CA ARG A 328 -15.67 8.67 31.00
C ARG A 328 -15.46 8.83 29.50
N LEU A 329 -14.74 7.89 28.93
CA LEU A 329 -14.54 7.73 27.49
C LEU A 329 -15.03 6.35 27.07
N VAL A 330 -15.65 6.30 25.90
CA VAL A 330 -15.73 5.06 25.13
C VAL A 330 -14.65 5.10 24.06
N VAL A 331 -13.88 4.01 23.94
CA VAL A 331 -12.78 3.89 22.99
C VAL A 331 -12.94 2.58 22.22
N THR A 332 -12.87 2.67 20.89
CA THR A 332 -12.76 1.50 20.02
C THR A 332 -11.29 1.19 19.80
N ALA A 333 -10.88 -0.06 20.04
CA ALA A 333 -9.54 -0.51 19.73
C ALA A 333 -9.52 -1.99 19.31
N ARG A 334 -8.87 -2.32 18.19
CA ARG A 334 -8.73 -3.69 17.64
C ARG A 334 -10.04 -4.51 17.65
N GLY A 335 -11.15 -3.90 17.24
CA GLY A 335 -12.46 -4.54 17.19
C GLY A 335 -13.17 -4.77 18.53
N GLU A 336 -12.70 -4.11 19.59
CA GLU A 336 -13.28 -4.16 20.93
C GLU A 336 -13.71 -2.76 21.38
N VAL A 337 -14.75 -2.70 22.22
CA VAL A 337 -15.24 -1.45 22.80
C VAL A 337 -14.87 -1.37 24.29
N PHE A 338 -14.16 -0.32 24.65
CA PHE A 338 -13.74 -0.02 26.02
C PHE A 338 -14.51 1.16 26.58
N ASN A 339 -14.94 1.05 27.84
CA ASN A 339 -15.47 2.14 28.64
C ASN A 339 -14.54 2.40 29.83
N LEU A 340 -13.84 3.54 29.84
CA LEU A 340 -12.80 3.86 30.82
C LEU A 340 -13.00 5.24 31.46
N PRO A 341 -12.50 5.46 32.70
CA PRO A 341 -12.57 6.77 33.35
C PRO A 341 -11.59 7.76 32.71
N VAL A 342 -11.93 9.04 32.71
CA VAL A 342 -11.00 10.12 32.35
C VAL A 342 -9.90 10.28 33.41
N GLU A 343 -10.27 10.21 34.69
CA GLU A 343 -9.32 10.34 35.82
C GLU A 343 -9.09 9.01 36.56
N LYS A 344 -9.92 8.68 37.55
CA LYS A 344 -9.77 7.48 38.40
C LYS A 344 -10.98 6.56 38.27
N GLY A 345 -10.74 5.26 38.19
CA GLY A 345 -11.80 4.26 38.16
C GLY A 345 -11.40 2.98 37.41
N VAL A 346 -12.40 2.22 36.98
CA VAL A 346 -12.24 0.94 36.30
C VAL A 346 -12.41 1.08 34.79
N THR A 347 -11.44 0.59 34.04
CA THR A 347 -11.54 0.31 32.60
C THR A 347 -12.31 -0.97 32.38
N LYS A 348 -13.36 -0.93 31.55
CA LYS A 348 -14.19 -2.08 31.18
C LYS A 348 -14.05 -2.33 29.68
N ASN A 349 -13.62 -3.52 29.26
CA ASN A 349 -13.96 -4.01 27.92
C ASN A 349 -15.41 -4.56 27.99
N ILE A 350 -16.32 -3.93 27.25
CA ILE A 350 -17.78 -4.19 27.33
C ILE A 350 -18.29 -5.16 26.27
N THR A 351 -17.53 -5.44 25.21
CA THR A 351 -17.94 -6.36 24.14
C THR A 351 -17.27 -7.74 24.22
N ARG A 352 -15.94 -7.81 24.33
CA ARG A 352 -15.17 -9.07 24.48
C ARG A 352 -15.50 -10.09 23.39
N SER A 353 -15.48 -9.63 22.15
CA SER A 353 -15.96 -10.34 20.98
C SER A 353 -14.82 -10.56 19.98
N PRO A 354 -13.86 -11.45 20.27
CA PRO A 354 -12.64 -11.60 19.45
C PRO A 354 -12.89 -12.21 18.05
N GLY A 355 -14.15 -12.45 17.66
CA GLY A 355 -14.56 -12.89 16.32
C GLY A 355 -15.53 -11.92 15.65
N ALA A 356 -15.63 -10.69 16.14
CA ALA A 356 -16.42 -9.61 15.56
C ALA A 356 -15.59 -8.31 15.56
N HIS A 357 -15.85 -7.44 14.60
CA HIS A 357 -15.24 -6.13 14.48
C HIS A 357 -16.19 -5.07 15.02
N ASP A 358 -16.12 -4.82 16.33
CA ASP A 358 -16.87 -3.74 16.94
C ASP A 358 -16.14 -2.41 16.78
N ARG A 359 -16.83 -1.38 16.26
CA ARG A 359 -16.21 -0.09 15.97
C ARG A 359 -17.12 1.12 16.02
N ASN A 360 -16.48 2.29 15.94
CA ASN A 360 -17.10 3.61 15.96
C ASN A 360 -18.04 3.79 17.17
N ALA A 361 -17.64 3.29 18.33
CA ALA A 361 -18.47 3.36 19.52
C ALA A 361 -18.68 4.83 19.98
N GLN A 362 -19.92 5.18 20.29
CA GLN A 362 -20.32 6.51 20.76
C GLN A 362 -21.21 6.40 22.00
N TRP A 363 -21.09 7.38 22.90
CA TRP A 363 -22.03 7.57 24.00
C TRP A 363 -23.35 8.14 23.49
N SER A 364 -24.48 7.67 24.03
CA SER A 364 -25.73 8.39 23.86
C SER A 364 -25.65 9.76 24.55
N PRO A 365 -26.19 10.84 23.94
CA PRO A 365 -26.20 12.16 24.56
C PRO A 365 -26.86 12.24 25.94
N ASP A 366 -27.76 11.30 26.27
CA ASP A 366 -28.35 11.20 27.61
C ASP A 366 -27.52 10.39 28.63
N GLY A 367 -26.36 9.87 28.22
CA GLY A 367 -25.37 9.17 29.04
C GLY A 367 -25.76 7.75 29.45
N LYS A 368 -26.86 7.21 28.93
CA LYS A 368 -27.38 5.90 29.37
C LYS A 368 -26.87 4.72 28.56
N PHE A 369 -26.48 4.94 27.31
CA PHE A 369 -26.14 3.86 26.40
C PHE A 369 -24.83 4.13 25.66
N ILE A 370 -24.24 3.05 25.18
CA ILE A 370 -23.15 3.06 24.21
C ILE A 370 -23.66 2.37 22.95
N VAL A 371 -23.54 3.03 21.81
CA VAL A 371 -23.91 2.50 20.49
C VAL A 371 -22.65 2.25 19.69
N TYR A 372 -22.59 1.17 18.93
CA TYR A 372 -21.44 0.80 18.11
C TYR A 372 -21.89 0.01 16.87
N ILE A 373 -21.03 -0.06 15.86
CA ILE A 373 -21.20 -0.95 14.72
C ILE A 373 -20.53 -2.28 15.05
N SER A 374 -21.15 -3.41 14.73
CA SER A 374 -20.57 -4.75 14.86
C SER A 374 -20.94 -5.60 13.65
N ASP A 375 -20.04 -6.49 13.25
CA ASP A 375 -20.31 -7.48 12.21
C ASP A 375 -20.61 -8.88 12.74
N ALA A 376 -20.93 -9.02 14.04
CA ALA A 376 -21.16 -10.31 14.71
C ALA A 376 -22.26 -11.18 14.08
N THR A 377 -23.14 -10.60 13.26
CA THR A 377 -24.17 -11.35 12.51
C THR A 377 -23.68 -11.93 11.18
N GLY A 378 -22.48 -11.53 10.75
CA GLY A 378 -21.99 -11.70 9.40
C GLY A 378 -22.16 -10.45 8.52
N GLU A 379 -23.00 -9.49 8.89
CA GLU A 379 -23.17 -8.17 8.24
C GLU A 379 -22.97 -7.03 9.24
N THR A 380 -22.64 -5.82 8.77
CA THR A 380 -22.45 -4.66 9.65
C THR A 380 -23.79 -4.15 10.18
N GLU A 381 -23.98 -4.21 11.49
CA GLU A 381 -25.21 -3.81 12.19
C GLU A 381 -24.91 -2.85 13.35
N LEU A 382 -25.89 -2.03 13.72
CA LEU A 382 -25.82 -1.19 14.90
C LEU A 382 -26.27 -1.97 16.14
N TYR A 383 -25.48 -1.87 17.21
CA TYR A 383 -25.74 -2.44 18.52
C TYR A 383 -25.74 -1.36 19.58
N MET A 384 -26.45 -1.62 20.67
CA MET A 384 -26.55 -0.74 21.82
C MET A 384 -26.39 -1.52 23.12
N GLN A 385 -25.69 -0.96 24.09
CA GLN A 385 -25.54 -1.54 25.43
C GLN A 385 -25.75 -0.46 26.48
N ASP A 386 -26.28 -0.85 27.64
CA ASP A 386 -26.35 0.05 28.79
C ASP A 386 -24.93 0.43 29.27
N ALA A 387 -24.72 1.73 29.52
CA ALA A 387 -23.45 2.29 29.95
C ALA A 387 -22.91 1.70 31.28
N ILE A 388 -23.79 1.24 32.17
CA ILE A 388 -23.37 0.59 33.42
C ILE A 388 -22.98 -0.89 33.21
N GLY A 389 -23.34 -1.47 32.07
CA GLY A 389 -23.12 -2.84 31.64
C GLY A 389 -24.43 -3.64 31.54
N GLY A 390 -24.40 -4.77 30.83
CA GLY A 390 -25.57 -5.63 30.61
C GLY A 390 -25.52 -6.34 29.26
N GLU A 391 -26.62 -6.97 28.87
CA GLU A 391 -26.78 -7.59 27.54
C GLU A 391 -26.82 -6.53 26.44
N HIS A 392 -26.26 -6.86 25.27
CA HIS A 392 -26.31 -6.01 24.10
C HIS A 392 -27.63 -6.15 23.34
N VAL A 393 -28.10 -5.06 22.75
CA VAL A 393 -29.33 -5.00 21.95
C VAL A 393 -28.97 -4.67 20.50
N GLN A 394 -29.23 -5.61 19.60
CA GLN A 394 -29.15 -5.37 18.17
C GLN A 394 -30.26 -4.38 17.74
N LEU A 395 -29.88 -3.29 17.07
CA LEU A 395 -30.77 -2.22 16.60
C LEU A 395 -31.13 -2.35 15.13
N THR A 396 -30.23 -2.83 14.28
CA THR A 396 -30.48 -3.09 12.85
C THR A 396 -30.26 -4.56 12.51
N LYS A 397 -30.84 -5.04 11.42
CA LYS A 397 -30.69 -6.42 10.93
C LYS A 397 -30.78 -6.45 9.42
N ASP A 398 -30.21 -7.50 8.83
CA ASP A 398 -30.28 -7.81 7.40
C ASP A 398 -29.74 -6.67 6.52
N ASN A 399 -28.74 -5.91 7.00
CA ASN A 399 -28.09 -4.90 6.18
C ASN A 399 -27.42 -5.55 4.96
N ASP A 400 -27.58 -4.90 3.81
CA ASP A 400 -27.15 -5.43 2.50
C ASP A 400 -25.86 -4.78 1.99
N THR A 401 -25.19 -3.96 2.83
CA THR A 401 -23.92 -3.31 2.51
C THR A 401 -23.26 -2.75 3.78
N TYR A 402 -21.96 -2.47 3.70
CA TYR A 402 -21.16 -1.89 4.78
C TYR A 402 -21.64 -0.51 5.27
N ILE A 403 -21.98 -0.38 6.56
CA ILE A 403 -22.20 0.91 7.24
C ILE A 403 -20.85 1.64 7.35
N ARG A 404 -20.76 2.90 6.92
CA ARG A 404 -19.50 3.66 6.98
C ARG A 404 -19.29 4.30 8.36
N GLY A 405 -20.31 4.99 8.86
CA GLY A 405 -20.33 5.62 10.18
C GLY A 405 -21.75 6.02 10.55
N PHE A 406 -21.93 6.51 11.78
CA PHE A 406 -23.23 6.95 12.29
C PHE A 406 -23.09 8.14 13.26
N GLU A 407 -24.20 8.78 13.55
CA GLU A 407 -24.34 9.86 14.52
C GLU A 407 -25.64 9.69 15.30
N LEU A 408 -25.63 9.93 16.62
CA LEU A 408 -26.81 9.94 17.48
C LEU A 408 -27.51 11.31 17.48
N SER A 409 -28.84 11.32 17.52
CA SER A 409 -29.58 12.56 17.74
C SER A 409 -29.32 13.11 19.15
N PRO A 410 -29.25 14.43 19.36
CA PRO A 410 -29.07 15.05 20.68
C PRO A 410 -30.10 14.61 21.74
N ASP A 411 -31.31 14.20 21.32
CA ASP A 411 -32.33 13.65 22.22
C ASP A 411 -32.24 12.13 22.46
N SER A 412 -31.22 11.47 21.90
CA SER A 412 -30.92 10.03 21.99
C SER A 412 -31.99 9.09 21.42
N LYS A 413 -32.93 9.59 20.60
CA LYS A 413 -34.04 8.78 20.06
C LYS A 413 -33.82 8.24 18.66
N ALA A 414 -32.89 8.82 17.91
CA ALA A 414 -32.60 8.42 16.55
C ALA A 414 -31.10 8.29 16.29
N VAL A 415 -30.75 7.47 15.30
CA VAL A 415 -29.40 7.36 14.76
C VAL A 415 -29.48 7.61 13.26
N VAL A 416 -28.61 8.46 12.73
CA VAL A 416 -28.41 8.57 11.28
C VAL A 416 -27.12 7.86 10.89
N TYR A 417 -27.12 7.10 9.82
CA TYR A 417 -25.92 6.41 9.33
C TYR A 417 -25.83 6.43 7.81
N THR A 418 -24.60 6.37 7.29
CA THR A 418 -24.31 6.26 5.85
C THR A 418 -23.73 4.89 5.53
N ASP A 419 -23.84 4.47 4.28
CA ASP A 419 -23.39 3.15 3.85
C ASP A 419 -22.74 3.15 2.46
N ARG A 420 -22.19 1.99 2.05
CA ARG A 420 -21.48 1.85 0.77
C ARG A 420 -22.36 2.01 -0.48
N LYS A 421 -23.68 1.97 -0.36
CA LYS A 421 -24.62 2.25 -1.47
C LYS A 421 -24.99 3.73 -1.58
N ASN A 422 -24.24 4.61 -0.91
CA ASN A 422 -24.44 6.06 -0.85
C ASN A 422 -25.83 6.44 -0.28
N ARG A 423 -26.35 5.64 0.65
CA ARG A 423 -27.61 5.94 1.34
C ARG A 423 -27.33 6.71 2.63
N MET A 424 -28.28 7.58 3.01
CA MET A 424 -28.41 8.13 4.35
C MET A 424 -29.67 7.52 4.97
N ASN A 425 -29.50 6.77 6.05
CA ASN A 425 -30.57 6.03 6.71
C ASN A 425 -30.82 6.60 8.11
N LEU A 426 -32.08 6.65 8.51
CA LEU A 426 -32.52 7.05 9.84
C LEU A 426 -33.10 5.86 10.57
N LEU A 427 -32.53 5.53 11.72
CA LEU A 427 -32.99 4.51 12.65
C LEU A 427 -33.71 5.17 13.82
N ASP A 428 -34.94 4.74 14.11
CA ASP A 428 -35.62 5.03 15.38
C ASP A 428 -35.18 4.00 16.44
N VAL A 429 -34.58 4.46 17.53
CA VAL A 429 -33.92 3.59 18.53
C VAL A 429 -34.93 2.72 19.29
N ALA A 430 -36.12 3.25 19.56
CA ALA A 430 -37.14 2.55 20.36
C ALA A 430 -37.85 1.45 19.56
N THR A 431 -38.21 1.75 18.32
CA THR A 431 -38.96 0.85 17.42
C THR A 431 -38.06 -0.01 16.57
N LYS A 432 -36.77 0.35 16.44
CA LYS A 432 -35.78 -0.29 15.56
C LYS A 432 -36.12 -0.17 14.07
N GLN A 433 -36.98 0.78 13.71
CA GLN A 433 -37.37 0.99 12.33
C GLN A 433 -36.29 1.81 11.60
N VAL A 434 -35.81 1.29 10.47
CA VAL A 434 -34.90 2.00 9.56
C VAL A 434 -35.70 2.61 8.40
N THR A 435 -35.43 3.88 8.09
CA THR A 435 -35.97 4.61 6.94
C THR A 435 -34.83 5.21 6.13
N THR A 436 -34.71 4.85 4.85
CA THR A 436 -33.79 5.55 3.94
C THR A 436 -34.32 6.95 3.65
N LEU A 437 -33.55 7.97 4.03
CA LEU A 437 -33.88 9.39 3.82
C LEU A 437 -33.52 9.85 2.41
N LEU A 438 -32.35 9.41 1.91
CA LEU A 438 -31.89 9.67 0.55
C LEU A 438 -30.88 8.61 0.09
N GLN A 439 -30.74 8.46 -1.23
CA GLN A 439 -29.67 7.71 -1.87
C GLN A 439 -29.10 8.58 -2.99
N ASP A 440 -27.81 8.92 -2.92
CA ASP A 440 -27.18 9.82 -3.88
C ASP A 440 -26.37 9.04 -4.95
N PRO A 441 -26.74 9.14 -6.24
CA PRO A 441 -26.01 8.46 -7.30
C PRO A 441 -24.62 9.05 -7.59
N MET A 442 -24.32 10.27 -7.11
CA MET A 442 -23.02 10.92 -7.35
C MET A 442 -21.96 10.54 -6.31
N GLY A 443 -22.37 10.07 -5.14
CA GLY A 443 -21.44 9.69 -4.08
C GLY A 443 -22.07 9.76 -2.69
N GLU A 444 -21.32 9.33 -1.69
CA GLU A 444 -21.75 9.35 -0.30
C GLU A 444 -22.03 10.79 0.20
N PRO A 445 -23.16 11.05 0.88
CA PRO A 445 -23.36 12.25 1.68
C PRO A 445 -22.39 12.28 2.87
N ARG A 446 -21.54 13.31 2.96
CA ARG A 446 -20.48 13.40 3.99
C ARG A 446 -20.81 14.41 5.08
N GLY A 447 -20.24 14.20 6.27
CA GLY A 447 -20.35 15.13 7.40
C GLY A 447 -21.78 15.27 7.93
N VAL A 448 -22.51 14.15 7.99
CA VAL A 448 -23.91 14.13 8.45
C VAL A 448 -23.96 14.40 9.95
N THR A 449 -24.58 15.51 10.36
CA THR A 449 -24.77 15.84 11.79
C THR A 449 -26.19 16.33 12.08
N PHE A 450 -26.66 16.15 13.31
CA PHE A 450 -27.96 16.64 13.75
C PHE A 450 -27.91 18.11 14.19
N SER A 451 -29.06 18.79 14.05
CA SER A 451 -29.30 20.06 14.72
C SER A 451 -29.49 19.88 16.23
N PRO A 452 -29.22 20.89 17.07
CA PRO A 452 -29.33 20.77 18.53
C PRO A 452 -30.74 20.43 19.04
N ASP A 453 -31.79 20.69 18.26
CA ASP A 453 -33.18 20.30 18.58
C ASP A 453 -33.59 18.94 17.98
N SER A 454 -32.67 18.21 17.35
CA SER A 454 -32.89 16.90 16.71
C SER A 454 -33.92 16.90 15.57
N LYS A 455 -34.28 18.06 15.00
CA LYS A 455 -35.30 18.16 13.93
C LYS A 455 -34.73 18.25 12.52
N TRP A 456 -33.44 18.60 12.40
CA TRP A 456 -32.76 18.77 11.13
C TRP A 456 -31.48 17.94 11.09
N LEU A 457 -31.10 17.57 9.88
CA LEU A 457 -29.76 17.09 9.56
C LEU A 457 -29.05 18.12 8.70
N THR A 458 -27.73 18.17 8.77
CA THR A 458 -26.88 18.87 7.79
C THR A 458 -25.84 17.91 7.24
N TYR A 459 -25.47 18.09 5.98
CA TYR A 459 -24.48 17.25 5.29
C TYR A 459 -24.01 17.94 4.00
N THR A 460 -22.97 17.37 3.39
CA THR A 460 -22.47 17.75 2.08
C THR A 460 -22.75 16.66 1.06
N ARG A 461 -23.20 17.04 -0.14
CA ARG A 461 -23.28 16.12 -1.29
C ARG A 461 -22.92 16.83 -2.60
N THR A 462 -22.49 16.04 -3.58
CA THR A 462 -22.02 16.55 -4.87
C THR A 462 -23.20 16.94 -5.77
N GLY A 463 -23.17 18.15 -6.33
CA GLY A 463 -24.14 18.58 -7.34
C GLY A 463 -23.82 18.03 -8.73
N ASN A 464 -24.77 18.12 -9.66
CA ASN A 464 -24.57 17.69 -11.05
C ASN A 464 -23.43 18.42 -11.81
N ASN A 465 -22.93 19.53 -11.26
CA ASN A 465 -21.77 20.26 -11.78
C ASN A 465 -20.49 19.95 -11.00
N GLU A 466 -20.47 18.83 -10.26
CA GLU A 466 -19.35 18.28 -9.49
C GLU A 466 -18.90 19.09 -8.27
N TYR A 467 -19.52 20.24 -7.98
CA TYR A 467 -19.27 20.99 -6.77
C TYR A 467 -19.99 20.40 -5.56
N SER A 468 -19.29 20.37 -4.43
CA SER A 468 -19.83 19.97 -3.13
C SER A 468 -20.72 21.07 -2.54
N ILE A 469 -21.96 20.73 -2.18
CA ILE A 469 -22.98 21.67 -1.68
C ILE A 469 -23.39 21.25 -0.27
N VAL A 470 -23.54 22.23 0.63
CA VAL A 470 -24.08 22.01 1.98
C VAL A 470 -25.61 22.05 1.93
N TYR A 471 -26.26 21.03 2.50
CA TYR A 471 -27.71 20.91 2.60
C TYR A 471 -28.14 20.83 4.05
N VAL A 472 -29.39 21.22 4.31
CA VAL A 472 -30.13 20.84 5.50
C VAL A 472 -31.36 20.02 5.12
N TYR A 473 -31.70 19.03 5.94
CA TYR A 473 -32.84 18.14 5.73
C TYR A 473 -33.78 18.21 6.92
N ASN A 474 -35.05 18.52 6.67
CA ASN A 474 -36.09 18.51 7.69
C ASN A 474 -36.64 17.09 7.87
N LEU A 475 -36.50 16.52 9.06
CA LEU A 475 -36.91 15.14 9.33
C LEU A 475 -38.43 14.95 9.33
N ALA A 476 -39.20 15.97 9.74
CA ALA A 476 -40.65 15.91 9.78
C ALA A 476 -41.28 16.09 8.39
N GLU A 477 -40.79 17.06 7.62
CA GLU A 477 -41.25 17.34 6.25
C GLU A 477 -40.70 16.36 5.22
N LYS A 478 -39.64 15.62 5.57
CA LYS A 478 -38.89 14.73 4.67
C LYS A 478 -38.37 15.45 3.43
N LYS A 479 -37.79 16.64 3.65
CA LYS A 479 -37.40 17.54 2.56
C LYS A 479 -36.04 18.15 2.80
N GLU A 480 -35.20 18.12 1.77
CA GLU A 480 -33.90 18.77 1.74
C GLU A 480 -33.96 20.19 1.15
N TYR A 481 -33.02 21.01 1.60
CA TYR A 481 -32.85 22.39 1.17
C TYR A 481 -31.36 22.73 1.05
N PRO A 482 -30.88 23.28 -0.08
CA PRO A 482 -29.50 23.73 -0.20
C PRO A 482 -29.27 24.98 0.65
N VAL A 483 -28.15 25.04 1.36
CA VAL A 483 -27.71 26.20 2.13
C VAL A 483 -26.67 27.01 1.35
N THR A 484 -25.84 26.32 0.55
CA THR A 484 -24.89 26.96 -0.35
C THR A 484 -25.35 26.85 -1.81
N ASP A 485 -24.87 27.78 -2.62
CA ASP A 485 -25.00 27.70 -4.08
C ASP A 485 -24.09 26.62 -4.69
N LYS A 486 -24.09 26.52 -6.03
CA LYS A 486 -23.30 25.54 -6.80
C LYS A 486 -22.03 26.13 -7.42
N TRP A 487 -21.56 27.30 -6.97
CA TRP A 487 -20.41 27.97 -7.59
C TRP A 487 -19.08 27.58 -6.94
N TYR A 488 -19.10 27.05 -5.72
CA TYR A 488 -17.90 26.77 -4.93
C TYR A 488 -18.07 25.54 -4.05
N ASP A 489 -17.01 24.75 -3.92
CA ASP A 489 -16.99 23.60 -3.01
C ASP A 489 -17.19 24.05 -1.57
N SER A 490 -18.14 23.42 -0.90
CA SER A 490 -18.48 23.68 0.50
C SER A 490 -18.57 22.36 1.25
N SER A 491 -17.98 22.27 2.45
CA SER A 491 -17.81 21.01 3.17
C SER A 491 -17.83 21.17 4.69
N SER A 492 -17.94 20.03 5.38
CA SER A 492 -17.87 19.90 6.85
C SER A 492 -18.87 20.77 7.61
N PRO A 493 -20.18 20.72 7.31
CA PRO A 493 -21.15 21.58 7.97
C PRO A 493 -21.49 21.12 9.39
N VAL A 494 -21.63 22.06 10.33
CA VAL A 494 -22.13 21.80 11.70
C VAL A 494 -23.06 22.92 12.17
N PHE A 495 -24.08 22.59 12.95
CA PHE A 495 -24.92 23.59 13.61
C PHE A 495 -24.21 24.19 14.82
N SER A 496 -24.41 25.48 15.10
CA SER A 496 -24.09 26.04 16.41
C SER A 496 -25.06 25.49 17.47
N THR A 497 -24.59 25.30 18.70
CA THR A 497 -25.42 24.75 19.78
C THR A 497 -26.63 25.63 20.13
N ASP A 498 -26.56 26.94 19.86
CA ASP A 498 -27.68 27.87 20.03
C ASP A 498 -28.68 27.87 18.85
N GLY A 499 -28.42 27.07 17.81
CA GLY A 499 -29.29 26.90 16.64
C GLY A 499 -29.37 28.12 15.71
N LYS A 500 -28.48 29.12 15.86
CA LYS A 500 -28.50 30.34 15.05
C LYS A 500 -27.68 30.27 13.78
N TYR A 501 -26.61 29.46 13.78
CA TYR A 501 -25.64 29.40 12.68
C TYR A 501 -25.48 27.97 12.16
N LEU A 502 -25.14 27.88 10.87
CA LEU A 502 -24.50 26.71 10.29
C LEU A 502 -23.07 27.08 9.90
N VAL A 503 -22.08 26.45 10.50
CA VAL A 503 -20.65 26.65 10.22
C VAL A 503 -20.19 25.67 9.16
N PHE A 504 -19.37 26.09 8.19
CA PHE A 504 -18.81 25.21 7.16
C PHE A 504 -17.53 25.79 6.54
N ALA A 505 -16.76 24.96 5.84
CA ALA A 505 -15.64 25.39 5.00
C ALA A 505 -16.12 25.64 3.57
N SER A 506 -15.61 26.67 2.88
CA SER A 506 -15.94 26.91 1.45
C SER A 506 -14.79 27.49 0.65
N ALA A 507 -14.58 26.97 -0.57
CA ALA A 507 -13.49 27.30 -1.48
C ALA A 507 -13.75 28.58 -2.30
N ARG A 508 -13.90 29.74 -1.62
CA ARG A 508 -14.25 31.03 -2.26
C ARG A 508 -13.08 32.02 -2.33
N ASP A 509 -11.90 31.66 -1.80
CA ASP A 509 -10.75 32.55 -1.72
C ASP A 509 -9.74 32.35 -2.86
N PHE A 510 -9.88 33.15 -3.91
CA PHE A 510 -9.02 33.08 -5.10
C PHE A 510 -7.68 33.79 -4.88
N ASN A 511 -6.63 33.01 -4.62
CA ASN A 511 -5.27 33.48 -4.46
C ASN A 511 -4.31 32.74 -5.41
N PRO A 512 -4.18 33.17 -6.68
CA PRO A 512 -3.38 32.46 -7.66
C PRO A 512 -1.89 32.58 -7.34
N THR A 513 -1.16 31.47 -7.50
CA THR A 513 0.31 31.45 -7.45
C THR A 513 0.85 31.20 -8.85
N TYR A 514 1.74 32.06 -9.33
CA TYR A 514 2.40 31.87 -10.63
C TYR A 514 3.45 30.75 -10.55
N GLY A 515 3.44 29.86 -11.55
CA GLY A 515 4.43 28.79 -11.68
C GLY A 515 5.83 29.33 -11.97
N SER A 516 6.86 28.64 -11.48
CA SER A 516 8.26 29.00 -11.75
C SER A 516 8.81 28.36 -13.04
N LEU A 517 8.18 27.30 -13.54
CA LEU A 517 8.61 26.59 -14.76
C LEU A 517 7.95 27.14 -16.03
N GLU A 518 6.75 27.70 -15.90
CA GLU A 518 5.94 28.18 -17.02
C GLU A 518 5.05 29.36 -16.61
N TRP A 519 4.60 30.13 -17.60
CA TRP A 519 3.60 31.17 -17.40
C TRP A 519 2.20 30.56 -17.22
N ASN A 520 1.97 30.01 -16.03
CA ASN A 520 0.70 29.41 -15.62
C ASN A 520 0.43 29.73 -14.13
N HIS A 521 -0.74 29.35 -13.63
CA HIS A 521 -1.15 29.61 -12.25
C HIS A 521 -1.81 28.39 -11.61
N VAL A 522 -1.72 28.30 -10.29
CA VAL A 522 -2.42 27.30 -9.47
C VAL A 522 -3.08 27.97 -8.27
N TYR A 523 -4.16 27.38 -7.76
CA TYR A 523 -4.82 27.78 -6.54
C TYR A 523 -4.62 26.69 -5.47
N ASN A 524 -3.74 26.94 -4.49
CA ASN A 524 -3.34 25.92 -3.52
C ASN A 524 -4.20 25.90 -2.24
N ASN A 525 -4.77 27.04 -1.83
CA ASN A 525 -5.55 27.19 -0.61
C ASN A 525 -6.71 28.16 -0.86
N MET A 526 -7.88 27.63 -1.19
CA MET A 526 -9.08 28.43 -1.48
C MET A 526 -10.10 28.46 -0.34
N TYR A 527 -9.94 27.58 0.66
CA TYR A 527 -10.94 27.39 1.70
C TYR A 527 -10.84 28.47 2.79
N GLY A 528 -12.00 29.02 3.14
CA GLY A 528 -12.23 29.85 4.32
C GLY A 528 -13.29 29.23 5.23
N VAL A 529 -13.49 29.82 6.41
CA VAL A 529 -14.57 29.44 7.36
C VAL A 529 -15.76 30.38 7.19
N TYR A 530 -16.94 29.81 7.03
CA TYR A 530 -18.18 30.53 6.76
C TYR A 530 -19.28 30.15 7.76
N LEU A 531 -20.21 31.08 7.97
CA LEU A 531 -21.38 30.93 8.80
C LEU A 531 -22.62 31.32 7.98
N THR A 532 -23.63 30.46 7.93
CA THR A 532 -24.96 30.87 7.47
C THR A 532 -25.82 31.27 8.65
N LEU A 533 -26.40 32.47 8.60
CA LEU A 533 -27.41 32.94 9.58
C LEU A 533 -28.76 32.27 9.26
N LEU A 534 -29.17 31.30 10.08
CA LEU A 534 -30.31 30.42 9.76
C LEU A 534 -31.67 31.15 9.75
N SER A 535 -31.87 32.08 10.69
CA SER A 535 -33.05 32.94 10.74
C SER A 535 -32.74 34.32 10.15
N LYS A 536 -33.70 34.94 9.47
CA LYS A 536 -33.57 36.33 8.99
C LYS A 536 -33.45 37.36 10.14
N ASP A 537 -33.88 36.95 11.33
CA ASP A 537 -33.87 37.79 12.53
C ASP A 537 -32.53 37.70 13.28
N THR A 538 -31.61 36.81 12.87
CA THR A 538 -30.28 36.68 13.47
C THR A 538 -29.37 37.77 12.92
N PRO A 539 -28.86 38.71 13.73
CA PRO A 539 -27.92 39.72 13.27
C PRO A 539 -26.56 39.08 12.93
N SER A 540 -25.86 39.66 11.94
CA SER A 540 -24.47 39.26 11.66
C SER A 540 -23.58 39.56 12.88
N PRO A 541 -22.66 38.65 13.26
CA PRO A 541 -21.69 38.91 14.33
C PRO A 541 -20.70 40.04 13.99
N PHE A 542 -20.63 40.45 12.72
CA PHE A 542 -19.74 41.48 12.22
C PHE A 542 -20.38 42.87 12.08
N ILE A 543 -21.57 43.08 12.65
CA ILE A 543 -22.18 44.42 12.68
C ILE A 543 -21.31 45.33 13.57
N GLU A 544 -20.75 46.39 13.01
CA GLU A 544 -20.01 47.42 13.74
C GLU A 544 -20.95 48.18 14.69
N LYS A 545 -20.47 48.47 15.90
CA LYS A 545 -21.18 49.34 16.87
C LYS A 545 -20.58 50.73 16.80
N ASP A 546 -21.42 51.74 16.65
CA ASP A 546 -21.00 53.14 16.77
C ASP A 546 -20.52 53.42 18.20
N ALA A 547 -19.47 54.24 18.34
CA ALA A 547 -18.91 54.58 19.63
C ALA A 547 -19.82 55.59 20.33
N GLU A 548 -20.76 55.11 21.15
CA GLU A 548 -21.49 56.00 22.04
C GLU A 548 -20.53 56.64 23.04
N VAL A 549 -20.39 57.98 22.93
CA VAL A 549 -19.70 58.80 23.91
C VAL A 549 -20.46 58.68 25.23
N ALA A 550 -19.83 58.09 26.24
CA ALA A 550 -20.37 58.03 27.58
C ALA A 550 -20.58 59.45 28.12
N VAL A 551 -21.81 59.96 28.02
CA VAL A 551 -22.25 61.11 28.82
C VAL A 551 -22.41 60.62 30.24
N ALA A 552 -21.40 60.91 31.06
CA ALA A 552 -21.43 60.64 32.48
C ALA A 552 -22.68 61.26 33.13
N LYS A 553 -23.55 60.42 33.68
CA LYS A 553 -24.42 60.79 34.79
C LYS A 553 -23.97 60.02 36.02
N GLU A 554 -23.40 60.76 36.96
CA GLU A 554 -23.27 60.35 38.36
C GLU A 554 -24.68 60.08 38.92
N GLU A 555 -24.87 58.95 39.61
CA GLU A 555 -25.02 58.98 41.07
C GLU A 555 -25.23 57.59 41.71
N SER A 556 -24.51 57.42 42.82
CA SER A 556 -24.87 56.70 44.04
C SER A 556 -24.76 55.16 44.11
N LYS A 557 -23.66 54.75 44.75
CA LYS A 557 -23.50 53.47 45.45
C LYS A 557 -24.51 53.36 46.60
N LYS A 558 -25.24 52.23 46.65
CA LYS A 558 -25.68 51.62 47.92
C LYS A 558 -25.43 50.12 47.90
N ASN A 559 -24.52 49.70 48.77
CA ASN A 559 -24.38 48.31 49.21
C ASN A 559 -25.64 47.89 49.96
N THR A 560 -26.19 46.73 49.63
CA THR A 560 -26.85 45.86 50.62
C THR A 560 -26.68 44.41 50.20
N SER A 561 -25.98 43.68 51.06
CA SER A 561 -25.80 42.23 51.06
C SER A 561 -27.06 41.55 51.58
N VAL A 562 -27.63 40.62 50.79
CA VAL A 562 -28.55 39.59 51.29
C VAL A 562 -28.23 38.27 50.60
N LYS A 563 -27.82 37.29 51.42
CA LYS A 563 -27.76 35.86 51.06
C LYS A 563 -29.17 35.33 50.79
N LYS A 564 -29.32 34.54 49.72
CA LYS A 564 -30.38 33.53 49.62
C LYS A 564 -29.85 32.32 48.83
N GLU A 565 -29.61 31.23 49.55
CA GLU A 565 -29.69 29.87 48.99
C GLU A 565 -31.15 29.59 48.64
N GLU A 566 -31.42 29.08 47.44
CA GLU A 566 -31.94 27.72 47.20
C GLU A 566 -32.39 27.54 45.74
N THR A 567 -31.85 26.47 45.14
CA THR A 567 -32.47 25.60 44.12
C THR A 567 -33.25 26.22 42.96
N ARG A 568 -32.59 26.23 41.78
CA ARG A 568 -33.26 25.98 40.50
C ARG A 568 -32.43 25.02 39.66
N LYS A 569 -33.01 23.84 39.39
CA LYS A 569 -32.67 23.01 38.24
C LYS A 569 -32.77 23.89 36.99
N GLU A 570 -31.65 24.14 36.33
CA GLU A 570 -31.65 24.53 34.92
C GLU A 570 -31.85 23.25 34.11
N GLU A 571 -33.11 22.96 33.77
CA GLU A 571 -33.37 22.19 32.56
C GLU A 571 -32.81 23.01 31.39
N LEU A 572 -31.84 22.44 30.67
CA LEU A 572 -31.37 22.93 29.38
C LEU A 572 -32.59 23.09 28.46
N ALA A 573 -33.07 24.31 28.28
CA ALA A 573 -34.07 24.60 27.27
C ALA A 573 -33.44 24.35 25.90
N THR A 574 -33.87 23.29 25.21
CA THR A 574 -33.45 22.99 23.82
C THR A 574 -33.66 24.21 22.94
N SER A 575 -32.56 24.71 22.35
CA SER A 575 -32.53 25.79 21.36
C SER A 575 -33.31 25.37 20.11
N VAL A 576 -34.45 26.00 19.85
CA VAL A 576 -35.26 25.70 18.66
C VAL A 576 -34.57 26.23 17.42
N VAL A 577 -34.30 25.36 16.45
CA VAL A 577 -33.63 25.73 15.20
C VAL A 577 -34.69 26.23 14.21
N LYS A 578 -34.62 27.53 13.90
CA LYS A 578 -35.48 28.19 12.92
C LYS A 578 -34.66 28.51 11.68
N ILE A 579 -35.08 27.97 10.54
CA ILE A 579 -34.46 28.22 9.24
C ILE A 579 -35.46 28.95 8.34
N ASP A 580 -35.13 30.18 7.96
CA ASP A 580 -35.80 30.87 6.85
C ASP A 580 -35.03 30.51 5.57
N PHE A 581 -35.67 30.09 4.49
CA PHE A 581 -34.97 29.71 3.24
C PHE A 581 -34.85 30.84 2.21
N ASP A 582 -35.76 31.83 2.29
CA ASP A 582 -35.69 33.01 1.43
C ASP A 582 -34.40 33.79 1.69
N GLY A 583 -33.61 34.04 0.64
CA GLY A 583 -32.29 34.66 0.74
C GLY A 583 -31.29 33.95 1.67
N ILE A 584 -31.38 32.62 1.84
CA ILE A 584 -30.47 31.88 2.74
C ILE A 584 -29.01 31.93 2.28
N THR A 585 -28.76 31.92 0.98
CA THR A 585 -27.41 32.05 0.39
C THR A 585 -26.82 33.44 0.61
N ASP A 586 -27.68 34.47 0.65
CA ASP A 586 -27.26 35.87 0.85
C ASP A 586 -26.89 36.14 2.33
N ARG A 587 -27.24 35.21 3.22
CA ARG A 587 -26.96 35.25 4.67
C ARG A 587 -25.70 34.48 5.07
N VAL A 588 -24.87 34.10 4.10
CA VAL A 588 -23.54 33.52 4.35
C VAL A 588 -22.55 34.64 4.67
N VAL A 589 -21.91 34.57 5.84
CA VAL A 589 -20.85 35.48 6.27
C VAL A 589 -19.53 34.75 6.44
N LYS A 590 -18.42 35.41 6.10
CA LYS A 590 -17.07 34.85 6.16
C LYS A 590 -16.37 35.25 7.45
N LEU A 591 -15.68 34.33 8.12
CA LEU A 591 -14.74 34.67 9.20
C LEU A 591 -13.46 35.30 8.63
N PRO A 592 -12.92 36.36 9.26
CA PRO A 592 -11.71 37.06 8.79
C PRO A 592 -10.42 36.28 9.14
N VAL A 593 -10.29 35.07 8.63
CA VAL A 593 -9.14 34.16 8.85
C VAL A 593 -8.43 33.85 7.52
N SER A 594 -7.13 33.59 7.58
CA SER A 594 -6.33 33.33 6.37
C SER A 594 -6.76 32.04 5.66
N PRO A 595 -6.80 31.97 4.32
CA PRO A 595 -7.19 30.76 3.61
C PRO A 595 -6.32 29.54 3.99
N SER A 596 -6.94 28.39 4.22
CA SER A 596 -6.29 27.12 4.59
C SER A 596 -7.25 25.96 4.42
N TYR A 597 -6.80 24.73 4.61
CA TYR A 597 -7.71 23.59 4.76
C TYR A 597 -8.35 23.64 6.15
N TYR A 598 -9.68 23.63 6.18
CA TYR A 598 -10.50 23.75 7.40
C TYR A 598 -11.45 22.57 7.56
N GLY A 599 -11.68 22.15 8.80
CA GLY A 599 -12.61 21.09 9.17
C GLY A 599 -12.72 20.94 10.69
N ASN A 600 -13.34 19.84 11.15
CA ASN A 600 -13.49 19.52 12.59
C ASN A 600 -14.09 20.70 13.38
N PHE A 601 -15.24 21.18 12.91
CA PHE A 601 -15.88 22.39 13.44
C PHE A 601 -16.69 22.11 14.71
N TYR A 602 -16.69 23.08 15.62
CA TYR A 602 -17.63 23.16 16.74
C TYR A 602 -17.98 24.63 17.01
N SER A 603 -19.23 24.93 17.38
CA SER A 603 -19.61 26.30 17.76
C SER A 603 -20.63 26.33 18.89
N ASP A 604 -20.34 27.12 19.91
CA ASP A 604 -21.24 27.39 21.03
C ASP A 604 -22.20 28.58 20.78
N GLY A 605 -22.19 29.12 19.55
CA GLY A 605 -22.93 30.33 19.15
C GLY A 605 -22.19 31.65 19.40
N ASN A 606 -21.14 31.67 20.24
CA ASN A 606 -20.29 32.84 20.46
C ASN A 606 -18.88 32.64 19.89
N LYS A 607 -18.38 31.41 19.91
CA LYS A 607 -17.07 31.01 19.39
C LYS A 607 -17.23 29.93 18.33
N VAL A 608 -16.26 29.89 17.42
CA VAL A 608 -16.15 28.88 16.36
C VAL A 608 -14.78 28.24 16.49
N TYR A 609 -14.77 26.94 16.76
CA TYR A 609 -13.57 26.13 16.83
C TYR A 609 -13.41 25.34 15.54
N TYR A 610 -12.17 25.15 15.10
CA TYR A 610 -11.84 24.40 13.89
C TYR A 610 -10.40 23.91 13.89
N TRP A 611 -10.16 22.84 13.13
CA TRP A 611 -8.82 22.47 12.70
C TRP A 611 -8.40 23.30 11.49
N GLY A 612 -7.20 23.88 11.54
CA GLY A 612 -6.62 24.60 10.40
C GLY A 612 -5.18 25.03 10.67
N ARG A 613 -4.34 25.07 9.63
CA ARG A 613 -2.91 25.41 9.75
C ARG A 613 -2.19 24.57 10.85
N GLY A 614 -2.44 23.26 10.85
CA GLY A 614 -1.71 22.27 11.67
C GLY A 614 -2.14 22.16 13.14
N GLY A 615 -3.29 22.71 13.54
CA GLY A 615 -3.77 22.66 14.93
C GLY A 615 -5.23 23.07 15.09
N THR A 616 -5.77 22.89 16.29
CA THR A 616 -7.08 23.44 16.69
C THR A 616 -6.95 24.92 17.00
N ARG A 617 -7.89 25.70 16.48
CA ARG A 617 -8.00 27.15 16.63
C ARG A 617 -9.40 27.52 17.08
N VAL A 618 -9.54 28.72 17.62
CA VAL A 618 -10.83 29.29 18.01
C VAL A 618 -10.92 30.71 17.49
N PHE A 619 -12.09 31.06 16.96
CA PHE A 619 -12.47 32.42 16.59
C PHE A 619 -13.61 32.89 17.50
N ASP A 620 -13.39 33.96 18.24
CA ASP A 620 -14.43 34.60 19.05
C ASP A 620 -15.22 35.59 18.17
N LEU A 621 -16.52 35.35 17.98
CA LEU A 621 -17.38 36.16 17.12
C LEU A 621 -17.65 37.55 17.68
N LYS A 622 -17.57 37.71 19.00
CA LYS A 622 -17.82 38.99 19.67
C LYS A 622 -16.58 39.86 19.68
N GLU A 623 -15.42 39.27 19.99
CA GLU A 623 -14.12 39.97 19.98
C GLU A 623 -13.52 40.07 18.57
N GLN A 624 -14.05 39.31 17.61
CA GLN A 624 -13.55 39.19 16.24
C GLN A 624 -12.07 38.84 16.18
N LYS A 625 -11.65 37.93 17.06
CA LYS A 625 -10.26 37.56 17.26
C LYS A 625 -10.08 36.05 17.13
N GLU A 626 -9.03 35.66 16.42
CA GLU A 626 -8.55 34.29 16.38
C GLU A 626 -7.45 34.06 17.43
N ASP A 627 -7.50 32.91 18.10
CA ASP A 627 -6.44 32.41 18.97
C ASP A 627 -6.13 30.93 18.68
N VAL A 628 -4.93 30.49 19.09
CA VAL A 628 -4.50 29.09 19.02
C VAL A 628 -4.99 28.35 20.27
N VAL A 629 -5.66 27.20 20.06
CA VAL A 629 -6.08 26.32 21.16
C VAL A 629 -5.00 25.27 21.42
N ALA A 630 -4.65 24.48 20.39
CA ALA A 630 -3.64 23.44 20.52
C ALA A 630 -3.00 23.11 19.16
N ASP A 631 -1.68 23.26 19.06
CA ASP A 631 -0.92 22.83 17.88
C ASP A 631 -0.82 21.30 17.83
N GLY A 632 -1.01 20.72 16.64
CA GLY A 632 -0.91 19.29 16.39
C GLY A 632 -2.00 18.44 17.05
N ALA A 633 -3.05 19.04 17.63
CA ALA A 633 -4.15 18.32 18.27
C ALA A 633 -5.52 18.65 17.67
N SER A 634 -6.33 17.66 17.31
CA SER A 634 -7.72 17.83 16.87
C SER A 634 -8.66 17.77 18.08
N MET A 635 -9.89 18.30 17.91
CA MET A 635 -10.81 18.55 19.02
C MET A 635 -12.20 17.96 18.74
N GLY A 636 -12.74 17.17 19.66
CA GLY A 636 -14.09 16.60 19.60
C GLY A 636 -14.96 17.08 20.77
N VAL A 637 -16.17 17.56 20.48
CA VAL A 637 -17.12 18.03 21.50
C VAL A 637 -18.46 17.32 21.30
N GLU A 638 -18.90 16.62 22.34
CA GLU A 638 -20.15 15.86 22.31
C GLU A 638 -21.37 16.73 22.67
N PRO A 639 -22.55 16.44 22.11
CA PRO A 639 -23.78 17.18 22.42
C PRO A 639 -24.03 17.26 23.93
N GLY A 640 -24.17 18.49 24.45
CA GLY A 640 -24.46 18.75 25.86
C GLY A 640 -23.26 18.66 26.81
N SER A 641 -22.08 18.25 26.33
CA SER A 641 -20.86 18.19 27.14
C SER A 641 -20.31 19.58 27.44
N LYS A 642 -19.81 19.76 28.67
CA LYS A 642 -19.02 20.94 29.08
C LYS A 642 -17.52 20.74 28.91
N LYS A 643 -17.11 19.51 28.58
CA LYS A 643 -15.74 19.09 28.36
C LYS A 643 -15.52 18.71 26.90
N VAL A 644 -14.25 18.63 26.54
CA VAL A 644 -13.79 18.38 25.18
C VAL A 644 -12.72 17.28 25.20
N LEU A 645 -12.70 16.47 24.14
CA LEU A 645 -11.68 15.46 23.89
C LEU A 645 -10.67 16.00 22.87
N PHE A 646 -9.38 15.89 23.16
CA PHE A 646 -8.30 16.17 22.21
C PHE A 646 -7.56 14.89 21.82
N PHE A 647 -7.24 14.77 20.54
CA PHE A 647 -6.34 13.75 20.00
C PHE A 647 -5.03 14.42 19.60
N LYS A 648 -3.90 14.00 20.17
CA LYS A 648 -2.58 14.55 19.87
C LYS A 648 -1.53 13.44 19.82
N GLY A 649 -1.06 13.10 18.63
CA GLY A 649 -0.29 11.86 18.43
C GLY A 649 -1.15 10.67 18.88
N ASP A 650 -0.57 9.78 19.67
CA ASP A 650 -1.26 8.57 20.18
C ASP A 650 -1.95 8.81 21.55
N ALA A 651 -1.99 10.06 22.03
CA ALA A 651 -2.53 10.39 23.34
C ALA A 651 -3.89 11.10 23.26
N LEU A 652 -4.75 10.78 24.23
CA LEU A 652 -6.06 11.38 24.44
C LEU A 652 -6.03 12.30 25.66
N TYR A 653 -6.66 13.47 25.56
CA TYR A 653 -6.75 14.45 26.65
C TYR A 653 -8.18 14.93 26.80
N VAL A 654 -8.58 15.21 28.04
CA VAL A 654 -9.91 15.76 28.33
C VAL A 654 -9.76 17.01 29.17
N THR A 655 -10.34 18.12 28.70
CA THR A 655 -10.33 19.40 29.40
C THR A 655 -11.72 20.03 29.39
N ASP A 656 -11.91 21.12 30.13
CA ASP A 656 -13.04 22.03 29.87
C ASP A 656 -12.88 22.64 28.47
N ILE A 657 -13.99 23.07 27.86
CA ILE A 657 -13.95 23.76 26.56
C ILE A 657 -13.09 25.04 26.68
N PRO A 658 -11.92 25.11 26.02
CA PRO A 658 -10.97 26.16 26.27
C PRO A 658 -11.39 27.45 25.56
N SER A 659 -11.22 28.61 26.21
CA SER A 659 -11.41 29.92 25.56
C SER A 659 -10.13 30.45 24.88
N GLY A 660 -9.06 29.68 24.87
CA GLY A 660 -7.72 30.02 24.39
C GLY A 660 -6.84 28.78 24.36
N LYS A 661 -5.56 28.90 24.72
CA LYS A 661 -4.64 27.76 24.76
C LYS A 661 -5.10 26.68 25.75
N ALA A 662 -5.23 25.44 25.30
CA ALA A 662 -5.56 24.29 26.14
C ALA A 662 -4.32 23.77 26.90
N ASP A 663 -4.52 23.26 28.11
CA ASP A 663 -3.50 22.52 28.85
C ASP A 663 -3.62 21.03 28.54
N LEU A 664 -2.63 20.49 27.84
CA LEU A 664 -2.55 19.08 27.45
C LEU A 664 -1.35 18.39 28.13
N GLY A 665 -1.17 18.67 29.44
CA GLY A 665 -0.11 18.09 30.26
C GLY A 665 -0.42 16.68 30.77
N ASP A 666 -1.69 16.37 31.02
CA ASP A 666 -2.13 15.13 31.66
C ASP A 666 -2.99 14.28 30.71
N PRO A 667 -2.41 13.28 30.01
CA PRO A 667 -3.16 12.40 29.14
C PRO A 667 -4.03 11.41 29.94
N VAL A 668 -5.14 10.97 29.33
CA VAL A 668 -5.98 9.90 29.85
C VAL A 668 -5.15 8.61 29.97
N ASN A 669 -5.30 7.89 31.08
CA ASN A 669 -4.58 6.65 31.30
C ASN A 669 -5.20 5.48 30.50
N LEU A 670 -4.52 5.08 29.42
CA LEU A 670 -4.93 3.99 28.53
C LEU A 670 -4.33 2.62 28.91
N SER A 671 -3.38 2.56 29.85
CA SER A 671 -2.58 1.35 30.16
C SER A 671 -3.39 0.13 30.62
N ASN A 672 -4.63 0.33 31.06
CA ASN A 672 -5.54 -0.75 31.48
C ASN A 672 -6.42 -1.30 30.35
N MET A 673 -6.31 -0.76 29.13
CA MET A 673 -6.94 -1.34 27.95
C MET A 673 -6.17 -2.59 27.57
N LYS A 674 -6.72 -3.76 27.92
CA LYS A 674 -6.12 -5.07 27.60
C LYS A 674 -7.07 -5.87 26.74
N ILE A 675 -6.58 -6.33 25.59
CA ILE A 675 -7.34 -7.08 24.60
C ILE A 675 -6.87 -8.53 24.63
N ALA A 676 -7.80 -9.46 24.85
CA ALA A 676 -7.52 -10.89 24.74
C ALA A 676 -7.75 -11.33 23.31
N VAL A 677 -6.67 -11.44 22.54
CA VAL A 677 -6.72 -11.84 21.14
C VAL A 677 -6.93 -13.34 21.02
N ASP A 678 -7.86 -13.77 20.17
CA ASP A 678 -8.12 -15.16 19.80
C ASP A 678 -7.96 -15.29 18.28
N TYR A 679 -6.71 -15.51 17.83
CA TYR A 679 -6.34 -15.48 16.42
C TYR A 679 -7.21 -16.37 15.50
N PRO A 680 -7.56 -17.61 15.86
CA PRO A 680 -8.50 -18.40 15.07
C PRO A 680 -9.85 -17.74 14.80
N LYS A 681 -10.39 -16.97 15.76
CA LYS A 681 -11.64 -16.22 15.58
C LYS A 681 -11.41 -14.91 14.84
N GLU A 682 -10.34 -14.19 15.20
CA GLU A 682 -9.94 -12.92 14.61
C GLU A 682 -9.71 -13.08 13.10
N TRP A 683 -8.92 -14.08 12.69
CA TRP A 683 -8.59 -14.36 11.30
C TRP A 683 -9.80 -14.84 10.49
N ALA A 684 -10.73 -15.57 11.12
CA ALA A 684 -11.98 -15.94 10.48
C ALA A 684 -12.86 -14.71 10.20
N GLN A 685 -12.93 -13.77 11.14
CA GLN A 685 -13.62 -12.49 10.95
C GLN A 685 -12.95 -11.66 9.84
N ILE A 686 -11.62 -11.51 9.84
CA ILE A 686 -10.90 -10.72 8.85
C ILE A 686 -11.09 -11.30 7.44
N PHE A 687 -11.05 -12.62 7.29
CA PHE A 687 -11.36 -13.29 6.02
C PHE A 687 -12.78 -12.95 5.52
N ASP A 688 -13.76 -13.01 6.42
CA ASP A 688 -15.15 -12.71 6.11
C ASP A 688 -15.37 -11.22 5.76
N GLU A 689 -14.71 -10.30 6.47
CA GLU A 689 -14.75 -8.88 6.17
C GLU A 689 -14.07 -8.55 4.85
N ALA A 690 -12.94 -9.19 4.53
CA ALA A 690 -12.29 -9.06 3.22
C ALA A 690 -13.21 -9.54 2.08
N TRP A 691 -13.92 -10.65 2.28
CA TRP A 691 -14.90 -11.13 1.31
C TRP A 691 -16.05 -10.12 1.09
N ARG A 692 -16.61 -9.55 2.17
CA ARG A 692 -17.66 -8.52 2.08
C ARG A 692 -17.18 -7.22 1.44
N ALA A 693 -15.95 -6.80 1.75
CA ALA A 693 -15.37 -5.58 1.19
C ALA A 693 -15.33 -5.61 -0.35
N TYR A 694 -15.04 -6.77 -0.94
CA TYR A 694 -15.12 -6.98 -2.38
C TYR A 694 -16.56 -7.06 -2.89
N ARG A 695 -17.44 -7.81 -2.21
CA ARG A 695 -18.87 -7.87 -2.57
C ARG A 695 -19.50 -6.48 -2.68
N ASP A 696 -19.19 -5.61 -1.71
CA ASP A 696 -19.81 -4.30 -1.54
C ASP A 696 -19.06 -3.17 -2.26
N GLY A 697 -17.87 -3.46 -2.81
CA GLY A 697 -16.96 -2.44 -3.31
C GLY A 697 -16.35 -2.71 -4.68
N PHE A 698 -16.53 -3.90 -5.25
CA PHE A 698 -16.00 -4.19 -6.57
C PHE A 698 -16.73 -3.36 -7.63
N TYR A 699 -15.97 -2.81 -8.58
CA TYR A 699 -16.49 -1.83 -9.56
C TYR A 699 -17.67 -2.33 -10.41
N LEU A 700 -17.86 -3.65 -10.50
CA LEU A 700 -19.04 -4.27 -11.13
C LEU A 700 -19.74 -5.20 -10.14
N GLU A 701 -21.01 -4.95 -9.87
CA GLU A 701 -21.82 -5.80 -8.96
C GLU A 701 -21.88 -7.28 -9.41
N ASN A 702 -21.73 -7.55 -10.71
CA ASN A 702 -21.72 -8.91 -11.24
C ASN A 702 -20.38 -9.65 -11.05
N MET A 703 -19.35 -8.99 -10.51
CA MET A 703 -18.05 -9.59 -10.15
C MET A 703 -17.41 -10.41 -11.28
N HIS A 704 -17.47 -9.90 -12.52
CA HIS A 704 -17.01 -10.60 -13.73
C HIS A 704 -17.70 -11.96 -13.99
N GLY A 705 -18.90 -12.18 -13.43
CA GLY A 705 -19.65 -13.42 -13.52
C GLY A 705 -19.19 -14.52 -12.57
N VAL A 706 -18.32 -14.20 -11.60
CA VAL A 706 -17.86 -15.15 -10.57
C VAL A 706 -18.94 -15.35 -9.51
N ASP A 707 -19.22 -16.60 -9.14
CA ASP A 707 -20.04 -16.90 -7.97
C ASP A 707 -19.22 -16.63 -6.69
N TRP A 708 -19.39 -15.43 -6.15
CA TRP A 708 -18.61 -14.96 -5.02
C TRP A 708 -18.86 -15.76 -3.73
N ASN A 709 -20.06 -16.32 -3.55
CA ASN A 709 -20.36 -17.19 -2.41
C ASN A 709 -19.63 -18.54 -2.55
N ALA A 710 -19.60 -19.12 -3.74
CA ALA A 710 -18.83 -20.34 -4.00
C ALA A 710 -17.32 -20.12 -3.80
N VAL A 711 -16.80 -18.95 -4.21
CA VAL A 711 -15.40 -18.58 -3.96
C VAL A 711 -15.10 -18.46 -2.46
N LYS A 712 -16.00 -17.85 -1.65
CA LYS A 712 -15.86 -17.84 -0.19
C LYS A 712 -15.72 -19.26 0.35
N ALA A 713 -16.67 -20.13 0.04
CA ALA A 713 -16.71 -21.50 0.53
C ALA A 713 -15.45 -22.28 0.16
N LYS A 714 -14.95 -22.09 -1.07
CA LYS A 714 -13.71 -22.70 -1.58
C LYS A 714 -12.48 -22.35 -0.75
N TYR A 715 -12.33 -21.11 -0.28
CA TYR A 715 -11.12 -20.69 0.46
C TYR A 715 -11.29 -20.70 1.98
N GLN A 716 -12.53 -20.60 2.48
CA GLN A 716 -12.82 -20.64 3.92
C GLN A 716 -12.35 -21.94 4.59
N VAL A 717 -12.33 -23.07 3.86
CA VAL A 717 -11.83 -24.36 4.37
C VAL A 717 -10.35 -24.35 4.74
N LEU A 718 -9.59 -23.34 4.30
CA LEU A 718 -8.17 -23.16 4.63
C LEU A 718 -7.96 -22.35 5.92
N VAL A 719 -8.92 -21.51 6.30
CA VAL A 719 -8.79 -20.56 7.43
C VAL A 719 -8.45 -21.26 8.76
N PRO A 720 -9.05 -22.41 9.14
CA PRO A 720 -8.68 -23.11 10.38
C PRO A 720 -7.22 -23.59 10.44
N TYR A 721 -6.57 -23.70 9.28
CA TYR A 721 -5.19 -24.16 9.15
C TYR A 721 -4.17 -23.00 9.15
N ALA A 722 -4.61 -21.74 9.05
CA ALA A 722 -3.71 -20.61 9.22
C ALA A 722 -3.08 -20.65 10.61
N LYS A 723 -1.74 -20.55 10.69
CA LYS A 723 -0.98 -20.51 11.95
C LYS A 723 -0.14 -19.27 12.10
N THR A 724 -0.09 -18.44 11.07
CA THR A 724 0.53 -17.10 11.07
C THR A 724 -0.39 -16.11 10.36
N ARG A 725 -0.21 -14.82 10.61
CA ARG A 725 -0.95 -13.78 9.89
C ARG A 725 -0.67 -13.81 8.37
N LEU A 726 0.52 -14.22 7.93
CA LEU A 726 0.83 -14.34 6.50
C LEU A 726 0.18 -15.55 5.83
N ASP A 727 -0.20 -16.59 6.58
CA ASP A 727 -1.06 -17.66 6.06
C ASP A 727 -2.44 -17.13 5.71
N LEU A 728 -3.04 -16.31 6.60
CA LEU A 728 -4.29 -15.62 6.30
C LEU A 728 -4.14 -14.69 5.08
N ASN A 729 -3.02 -13.97 4.99
CA ASN A 729 -2.72 -13.10 3.84
C ASN A 729 -2.73 -13.89 2.52
N TYR A 730 -2.11 -15.07 2.51
CA TYR A 730 -2.12 -15.98 1.37
C TYR A 730 -3.55 -16.44 1.02
N ILE A 731 -4.35 -16.87 2.01
CA ILE A 731 -5.73 -17.33 1.76
C ILE A 731 -6.60 -16.22 1.18
N ILE A 732 -6.55 -15.01 1.74
CA ILE A 732 -7.27 -13.85 1.22
C ILE A 732 -6.79 -13.53 -0.20
N GLY A 733 -5.47 -13.56 -0.42
CA GLY A 733 -4.88 -13.31 -1.72
C GLY A 733 -5.34 -14.27 -2.81
N GLU A 734 -5.44 -15.56 -2.49
CA GLU A 734 -5.98 -16.58 -3.39
C GLU A 734 -7.46 -16.35 -3.70
N MET A 735 -8.25 -15.96 -2.70
CA MET A 735 -9.68 -15.67 -2.85
C MET A 735 -9.93 -14.46 -3.77
N ILE A 736 -9.28 -13.33 -3.52
CA ILE A 736 -9.48 -12.10 -4.31
C ILE A 736 -8.91 -12.25 -5.73
N GLY A 737 -7.88 -13.08 -5.91
CA GLY A 737 -7.27 -13.34 -7.22
C GLY A 737 -8.21 -14.00 -8.23
N GLU A 738 -9.28 -14.68 -7.77
CA GLU A 738 -10.29 -15.31 -8.64
C GLU A 738 -11.07 -14.32 -9.51
N LEU A 739 -11.10 -13.04 -9.12
CA LEU A 739 -11.81 -11.99 -9.85
C LEU A 739 -11.12 -11.58 -11.15
N ASN A 740 -9.91 -12.07 -11.43
CA ASN A 740 -9.15 -11.74 -12.65
C ASN A 740 -9.03 -10.21 -12.87
N CYS A 741 -8.63 -9.49 -11.85
CA CYS A 741 -8.58 -8.04 -11.89
C CYS A 741 -7.29 -7.51 -11.27
N GLY A 742 -6.68 -6.54 -11.94
CA GLY A 742 -5.60 -5.75 -11.43
C GLY A 742 -6.03 -4.97 -10.20
N HIS A 743 -5.05 -4.59 -9.40
CA HIS A 743 -5.24 -3.86 -8.15
C HIS A 743 -6.09 -4.51 -7.07
N ALA A 744 -6.47 -5.77 -7.22
CA ALA A 744 -6.97 -6.57 -6.11
C ALA A 744 -5.78 -6.86 -5.17
N TYR A 745 -5.61 -6.10 -4.09
CA TYR A 745 -4.47 -6.26 -3.18
C TYR A 745 -4.90 -6.59 -1.75
N VAL A 746 -4.06 -7.39 -1.09
CA VAL A 746 -4.05 -7.58 0.35
C VAL A 746 -2.64 -7.33 0.85
N ASN A 747 -2.48 -6.30 1.68
CA ASN A 747 -1.27 -6.10 2.45
C ASN A 747 -1.54 -6.59 3.88
N PRO A 748 -0.60 -7.31 4.50
CA PRO A 748 -0.82 -7.87 5.83
C PRO A 748 -0.98 -6.75 6.87
N GLY A 749 -1.82 -7.01 7.88
CA GLY A 749 -1.88 -6.19 9.09
C GLY A 749 -0.66 -6.45 9.98
N GLU A 750 -0.89 -6.54 11.28
CA GLU A 750 0.16 -6.82 12.25
C GLU A 750 0.81 -8.21 12.06
N VAL A 751 2.13 -8.24 11.83
CA VAL A 751 2.93 -9.46 11.64
C VAL A 751 4.15 -9.41 12.55
N GLU A 752 4.42 -10.50 13.26
CA GLU A 752 5.65 -10.66 14.02
C GLU A 752 6.82 -10.95 13.07
N ARG A 753 7.91 -10.18 13.20
CA ARG A 753 9.10 -10.29 12.34
C ARG A 753 10.35 -9.80 13.08
N PRO A 754 11.55 -10.30 12.73
CA PRO A 754 12.79 -9.81 13.29
C PRO A 754 13.07 -8.36 12.86
N ASP A 755 13.77 -7.61 13.72
CA ASP A 755 14.24 -6.26 13.40
C ASP A 755 15.29 -6.30 12.29
N ARG A 756 15.10 -5.46 11.27
CA ARG A 756 16.03 -5.41 10.14
C ARG A 756 17.28 -4.61 10.46
N ILE A 757 18.43 -5.09 9.98
CA ILE A 757 19.74 -4.45 10.22
C ILE A 757 20.26 -3.87 8.91
N LYS A 758 20.36 -2.54 8.84
CA LYS A 758 20.78 -1.85 7.62
C LYS A 758 22.26 -2.09 7.32
N THR A 759 22.56 -2.79 6.22
CA THR A 759 23.92 -3.00 5.71
C THR A 759 24.40 -1.76 4.95
N GLY A 760 25.61 -1.29 5.24
CA GLY A 760 26.23 -0.16 4.55
C GLY A 760 26.75 -0.52 3.16
N LEU A 761 26.50 0.35 2.19
CA LEU A 761 26.97 0.25 0.80
C LEU A 761 27.94 1.39 0.45
N LEU A 762 28.80 1.18 -0.55
CA LEU A 762 29.93 2.07 -0.82
C LEU A 762 29.71 3.03 -1.99
N GLY A 763 28.62 2.88 -2.74
CA GLY A 763 28.41 3.54 -4.02
C GLY A 763 29.38 3.00 -5.08
N ALA A 764 29.61 1.69 -5.13
CA ALA A 764 30.64 1.09 -5.98
C ALA A 764 30.38 -0.38 -6.36
N GLU A 765 30.81 -0.78 -7.56
CA GLU A 765 30.89 -2.18 -7.99
C GLU A 765 32.24 -2.78 -7.54
N ILE A 766 32.20 -3.99 -6.98
CA ILE A 766 33.33 -4.59 -6.25
C ILE A 766 33.50 -6.05 -6.65
N SER A 767 34.75 -6.49 -6.71
CA SER A 767 35.12 -7.89 -6.95
C SER A 767 36.06 -8.41 -5.87
N ARG A 768 36.16 -9.74 -5.75
CA ARG A 768 37.14 -10.39 -4.87
C ARG A 768 38.36 -10.84 -5.66
N ASP A 769 39.53 -10.37 -5.26
CA ASP A 769 40.80 -10.73 -5.88
C ASP A 769 41.36 -12.06 -5.34
N LYS A 770 42.28 -12.67 -6.09
CA LYS A 770 42.95 -13.93 -5.70
C LYS A 770 43.76 -13.81 -4.40
N SER A 771 44.18 -12.61 -4.02
CA SER A 771 44.79 -12.32 -2.71
C SER A 771 43.83 -12.42 -1.52
N GLY A 772 42.52 -12.47 -1.79
CA GLY A 772 41.45 -12.42 -0.79
C GLY A 772 40.94 -11.01 -0.51
N PHE A 773 41.70 -9.96 -0.86
CA PHE A 773 41.24 -8.57 -0.75
C PHE A 773 40.20 -8.23 -1.83
N PHE A 774 39.50 -7.12 -1.65
CA PHE A 774 38.42 -6.68 -2.54
C PHE A 774 38.87 -5.50 -3.39
N ARG A 775 38.52 -5.49 -4.68
CA ARG A 775 38.91 -4.45 -5.63
C ARG A 775 37.71 -3.60 -6.03
N LEU A 776 37.89 -2.28 -6.03
CA LEU A 776 36.93 -1.33 -6.57
C LEU A 776 36.92 -1.43 -8.10
N GLU A 777 35.89 -2.02 -8.71
CA GLU A 777 35.78 -2.11 -10.17
C GLU A 777 35.27 -0.80 -10.77
N LYS A 778 34.28 -0.20 -10.11
CA LYS A 778 33.65 1.04 -10.54
C LYS A 778 33.16 1.81 -9.35
N ILE A 779 33.30 3.13 -9.39
CA ILE A 779 32.69 4.04 -8.42
C ILE A 779 31.50 4.69 -9.12
N LEU A 780 30.32 4.62 -8.49
CA LEU A 780 29.09 5.18 -9.03
C LEU A 780 29.13 6.72 -8.89
N PRO A 781 28.94 7.47 -9.99
CA PRO A 781 28.81 8.92 -9.91
C PRO A 781 27.52 9.31 -9.15
N GLY A 782 27.57 10.44 -8.47
CA GLY A 782 26.42 11.03 -7.79
C GLY A 782 26.12 12.46 -8.25
N ALA A 783 25.15 13.10 -7.61
CA ALA A 783 24.85 14.52 -7.79
C ALA A 783 25.19 15.30 -6.52
N SER A 784 26.02 16.33 -6.62
CA SER A 784 26.57 17.04 -5.45
C SER A 784 25.55 17.88 -4.67
N TRP A 785 24.42 18.22 -5.29
CA TRP A 785 23.34 19.00 -4.69
C TRP A 785 22.25 18.14 -4.04
N SER A 786 22.35 16.80 -4.12
CA SER A 786 21.34 15.89 -3.57
C SER A 786 21.98 14.94 -2.56
N LYS A 787 21.40 14.89 -1.35
CA LYS A 787 21.85 13.97 -0.29
C LYS A 787 21.63 12.51 -0.67
N SER A 788 20.50 12.17 -1.29
CA SER A 788 20.19 10.79 -1.71
C SER A 788 21.04 10.31 -2.89
N LEU A 789 21.56 11.24 -3.70
CA LEU A 789 22.45 10.92 -4.82
C LEU A 789 23.92 11.14 -4.48
N ARG A 790 24.29 11.20 -3.20
CA ARG A 790 25.67 11.43 -2.79
C ARG A 790 26.43 10.11 -2.68
N SER A 791 27.29 9.81 -3.65
CA SER A 791 28.13 8.60 -3.61
C SER A 791 29.29 8.75 -2.60
N PRO A 792 29.44 7.85 -1.60
CA PRO A 792 30.38 8.02 -0.49
C PRO A 792 31.84 8.20 -0.93
N LEU A 793 32.27 7.45 -1.95
CA LEU A 793 33.65 7.47 -2.44
C LEU A 793 33.96 8.66 -3.36
N THR A 794 32.96 9.49 -3.66
CA THR A 794 33.11 10.69 -4.52
C THR A 794 33.09 12.01 -3.72
N GLU A 795 33.00 11.93 -2.39
CA GLU A 795 33.01 13.11 -1.51
C GLU A 795 34.31 13.93 -1.73
N PRO A 796 34.23 15.27 -1.86
CA PRO A 796 35.41 16.12 -1.93
C PRO A 796 36.40 15.85 -0.80
N GLY A 797 37.64 15.54 -1.15
CA GLY A 797 38.69 15.14 -0.20
C GLY A 797 38.91 13.63 -0.11
N ILE A 798 38.04 12.81 -0.69
CA ILE A 798 38.24 11.36 -0.81
C ILE A 798 38.86 11.05 -2.19
N GLU A 799 40.09 10.54 -2.18
CA GLU A 799 40.83 10.19 -3.39
C GLU A 799 40.72 8.70 -3.75
N ALA A 800 39.51 8.12 -3.74
CA ALA A 800 39.28 6.74 -4.13
C ALA A 800 39.29 6.58 -5.66
N LYS A 801 39.90 5.51 -6.18
CA LYS A 801 39.95 5.24 -7.62
C LYS A 801 39.55 3.80 -7.95
N ALA A 802 38.85 3.63 -9.07
CA ALA A 802 38.67 2.30 -9.66
C ALA A 802 40.04 1.63 -9.90
N GLY A 803 40.13 0.33 -9.60
CA GLY A 803 41.33 -0.48 -9.60
C GLY A 803 42.06 -0.56 -8.24
N GLU A 804 41.75 0.30 -7.27
CA GLU A 804 42.30 0.19 -5.92
C GLU A 804 41.65 -0.95 -5.12
N PHE A 805 42.37 -1.46 -4.13
CA PHE A 805 41.94 -2.48 -3.19
C PHE A 805 41.42 -1.86 -1.89
N ILE A 806 40.28 -2.33 -1.42
CA ILE A 806 39.81 -2.13 -0.05
C ILE A 806 40.50 -3.18 0.81
N VAL A 807 41.51 -2.78 1.56
CA VAL A 807 42.37 -3.72 2.32
C VAL A 807 41.95 -3.85 3.78
N ALA A 808 41.20 -2.91 4.34
CA ALA A 808 40.57 -3.04 5.65
C ALA A 808 39.31 -2.18 5.79
N ILE A 809 38.41 -2.60 6.66
CA ILE A 809 37.21 -1.85 7.10
C ILE A 809 37.22 -1.87 8.64
N ASP A 810 37.14 -0.70 9.28
CA ASP A 810 37.23 -0.53 10.74
C ASP A 810 38.41 -1.30 11.37
N GLY A 811 39.55 -1.27 10.70
CA GLY A 811 40.78 -1.95 11.14
C GLY A 811 40.82 -3.46 10.92
N VAL A 812 39.74 -4.08 10.42
CA VAL A 812 39.70 -5.51 10.08
C VAL A 812 40.15 -5.71 8.63
N PRO A 813 41.23 -6.50 8.38
CA PRO A 813 41.66 -6.79 7.02
C PRO A 813 40.59 -7.53 6.23
N THR A 814 40.22 -7.05 5.04
CA THR A 814 39.09 -7.62 4.29
C THR A 814 39.39 -9.02 3.74
N ASN A 815 40.66 -9.38 3.54
CA ASN A 815 41.05 -10.74 3.17
C ASN A 815 40.83 -11.79 4.27
N SER A 816 40.49 -11.37 5.50
CA SER A 816 40.13 -12.28 6.59
C SER A 816 38.68 -12.78 6.52
N VAL A 817 37.83 -12.15 5.70
CA VAL A 817 36.42 -12.51 5.51
C VAL A 817 36.17 -13.02 4.09
N LYS A 818 35.10 -13.81 3.92
CA LYS A 818 34.69 -14.30 2.59
C LYS A 818 33.90 -13.27 1.79
N ASP A 819 33.18 -12.41 2.49
CA ASP A 819 32.38 -11.31 1.96
C ASP A 819 32.66 -10.08 2.82
N MET A 820 33.10 -8.98 2.20
CA MET A 820 33.40 -7.75 2.93
C MET A 820 32.14 -7.07 3.48
N TYR A 821 30.96 -7.31 2.92
CA TYR A 821 29.71 -6.71 3.40
C TYR A 821 29.32 -7.21 4.78
N SER A 822 29.87 -8.34 5.25
CA SER A 822 29.73 -8.79 6.64
C SER A 822 30.32 -7.79 7.64
N LEU A 823 31.31 -6.99 7.23
CA LEU A 823 31.91 -5.92 8.04
C LEU A 823 31.11 -4.61 7.98
N LEU A 824 30.13 -4.52 7.08
CA LEU A 824 29.30 -3.34 6.85
C LEU A 824 27.87 -3.50 7.38
N VAL A 825 27.54 -4.62 8.01
CA VAL A 825 26.26 -4.82 8.70
C VAL A 825 26.10 -3.77 9.81
N GLY A 826 24.99 -3.02 9.79
CA GLY A 826 24.72 -1.94 10.74
C GLY A 826 25.49 -0.64 10.48
N LYS A 827 26.17 -0.50 9.33
CA LYS A 827 27.01 0.66 9.00
C LYS A 827 26.36 1.69 8.08
N ALA A 828 25.12 1.48 7.65
CA ALA A 828 24.39 2.47 6.84
C ALA A 828 24.25 3.80 7.61
N GLY A 829 24.72 4.90 7.01
CA GLY A 829 24.73 6.24 7.61
C GLY A 829 25.73 6.44 8.76
N VAL A 830 26.51 5.42 9.12
CA VAL A 830 27.48 5.46 10.23
C VAL A 830 28.88 5.74 9.69
N PRO A 831 29.62 6.74 10.21
CA PRO A 831 31.01 6.95 9.84
C PRO A 831 31.84 5.67 9.97
N THR A 832 32.43 5.23 8.86
CA THR A 832 33.12 3.95 8.75
C THR A 832 34.51 4.18 8.16
N GLU A 833 35.54 3.64 8.82
CA GLU A 833 36.92 3.74 8.35
C GLU A 833 37.19 2.69 7.26
N ILE A 834 37.77 3.09 6.14
CA ILE A 834 38.27 2.18 5.11
C ILE A 834 39.74 2.48 4.79
N LEU A 835 40.50 1.42 4.51
CA LEU A 835 41.87 1.51 3.99
C LEU A 835 41.89 1.15 2.51
N LEU A 836 42.40 2.05 1.68
CA LEU A 836 42.54 1.89 0.22
C LEU A 836 44.00 1.76 -0.17
N ASN A 837 44.32 0.86 -1.10
CA ASN A 837 45.69 0.70 -1.60
C ASN A 837 45.70 0.32 -3.09
N SER A 838 46.70 0.77 -3.84
CA SER A 838 46.87 0.35 -5.25
C SER A 838 47.38 -1.09 -5.38
N LYS A 839 47.84 -1.69 -4.28
CA LYS A 839 48.30 -3.09 -4.18
C LYS A 839 47.45 -3.86 -3.17
N PRO A 840 47.27 -5.18 -3.33
CA PRO A 840 46.52 -6.02 -2.40
C PRO A 840 47.32 -6.31 -1.12
N GLN A 841 47.63 -5.27 -0.33
CA GLN A 841 48.38 -5.36 0.91
C GLN A 841 48.05 -4.21 1.88
N LEU A 842 48.24 -4.42 3.18
CA LEU A 842 48.00 -3.38 4.20
C LEU A 842 49.06 -2.27 4.20
N GLU A 843 50.31 -2.62 3.88
CA GLU A 843 51.42 -1.66 3.93
C GLU A 843 51.28 -0.58 2.85
N GLY A 844 51.33 0.68 3.27
CA GLY A 844 51.17 1.85 2.41
C GLY A 844 49.72 2.21 2.10
N ALA A 845 48.74 1.57 2.75
CA ALA A 845 47.33 1.89 2.54
C ALA A 845 46.97 3.29 3.06
N ARG A 846 46.13 3.99 2.30
CA ARG A 846 45.56 5.31 2.65
C ARG A 846 44.28 5.10 3.45
N LYS A 847 44.19 5.77 4.59
CA LYS A 847 43.01 5.81 5.43
C LYS A 847 42.02 6.88 4.97
N THR A 848 40.74 6.54 4.92
CA THR A 848 39.65 7.51 4.75
C THR A 848 38.43 7.09 5.57
N VAL A 849 37.56 8.04 5.89
CA VAL A 849 36.30 7.79 6.60
C VAL A 849 35.17 8.20 5.68
N ILE A 850 34.23 7.28 5.47
CA ILE A 850 33.06 7.47 4.62
C ILE A 850 31.79 7.34 5.44
N SER A 851 30.66 7.79 4.90
CA SER A 851 29.33 7.45 5.40
C SER A 851 28.69 6.49 4.38
N PRO A 852 28.67 5.17 4.66
CA PRO A 852 28.05 4.20 3.77
C PRO A 852 26.58 4.48 3.55
N LEU A 853 26.08 4.15 2.36
CA LEU A 853 24.66 4.30 2.02
C LEU A 853 23.84 3.14 2.57
N GLU A 854 22.54 3.37 2.72
CA GLU A 854 21.56 2.30 2.98
C GLU A 854 21.19 1.55 1.70
N GLU A 855 21.15 2.26 0.56
CA GLU A 855 20.79 1.74 -0.76
C GLU A 855 21.64 2.41 -1.85
N GLU A 856 21.81 1.75 -2.99
CA GLU A 856 22.55 2.28 -4.16
C GLU A 856 21.66 2.46 -5.40
N TYR A 857 20.39 2.04 -5.35
CA TYR A 857 19.46 2.13 -6.46
C TYR A 857 19.30 3.57 -6.96
N SER A 858 19.19 4.55 -6.08
CA SER A 858 19.09 5.96 -6.47
C SER A 858 20.28 6.40 -7.35
N LEU A 859 21.49 5.91 -7.06
CA LEU A 859 22.68 6.18 -7.86
C LEU A 859 22.63 5.46 -9.21
N TYR A 860 22.33 4.15 -9.21
CA TYR A 860 22.21 3.40 -10.47
C TYR A 860 21.14 4.01 -11.39
N HIS A 861 19.99 4.34 -10.83
CA HIS A 861 18.88 4.95 -11.54
C HIS A 861 19.26 6.30 -12.15
N TYR A 862 19.84 7.20 -11.35
CA TYR A 862 20.31 8.49 -11.83
C TYR A 862 21.32 8.34 -12.97
N ASN A 863 22.31 7.46 -12.83
CA ASN A 863 23.31 7.25 -13.87
C ASN A 863 22.70 6.66 -15.14
N TRP A 864 21.77 5.70 -15.03
CA TRP A 864 21.05 5.14 -16.17
C TRP A 864 20.31 6.22 -16.97
N VAL A 865 19.59 7.12 -16.31
CA VAL A 865 18.91 8.25 -16.97
C VAL A 865 19.94 9.19 -17.65
N GLN A 866 21.00 9.57 -16.93
CA GLN A 866 22.02 10.47 -17.48
C GLN A 866 22.75 9.86 -18.69
N ASP A 867 23.01 8.56 -18.66
CA ASP A 867 23.69 7.86 -19.74
C ASP A 867 22.78 7.69 -20.96
N ASN A 868 21.47 7.48 -20.77
CA ASN A 868 20.50 7.51 -21.86
C ASN A 868 20.39 8.90 -22.51
N ILE A 869 20.38 9.99 -21.71
CA ILE A 869 20.43 11.36 -22.24
C ILE A 869 21.68 11.56 -23.11
N LYS A 870 22.86 11.18 -22.61
CA LYS A 870 24.12 11.29 -23.37
C LYS A 870 24.11 10.44 -24.64
N LYS A 871 23.57 9.21 -24.58
CA LYS A 871 23.46 8.30 -25.72
C LYS A 871 22.59 8.92 -26.81
N VAL A 872 21.41 9.42 -26.47
CA VAL A 872 20.47 10.06 -27.41
C VAL A 872 21.07 11.34 -27.99
N ASP A 873 21.67 12.20 -27.16
CA ASP A 873 22.31 13.44 -27.60
C ASP A 873 23.43 13.15 -28.60
N LYS A 874 24.34 12.21 -28.27
CA LYS A 874 25.44 11.80 -29.16
C LYS A 874 24.94 11.19 -30.46
N ALA A 875 23.98 10.26 -30.41
CA ALA A 875 23.49 9.54 -31.58
C ALA A 875 22.68 10.43 -32.53
N SER A 876 22.01 11.46 -31.98
CA SER A 876 21.23 12.42 -32.76
C SER A 876 21.99 13.69 -33.15
N ASN A 877 23.27 13.80 -32.76
CA ASN A 877 24.07 15.03 -32.86
C ASN A 877 23.36 16.25 -32.23
N GLY A 878 22.84 16.04 -31.03
CA GLY A 878 22.18 17.05 -30.20
C GLY A 878 20.77 17.42 -30.61
N LYS A 879 20.15 16.72 -31.57
CA LYS A 879 18.82 17.06 -32.13
C LYS A 879 17.65 16.50 -31.34
N ILE A 880 17.82 15.40 -30.62
CA ILE A 880 16.74 14.71 -29.92
C ILE A 880 16.95 14.87 -28.42
N GLY A 881 15.90 15.26 -27.71
CA GLY A 881 15.85 15.22 -26.25
C GLY A 881 15.36 13.87 -25.73
N TYR A 882 15.73 13.53 -24.51
CA TYR A 882 15.26 12.34 -23.80
C TYR A 882 14.75 12.75 -22.43
N ILE A 883 13.59 12.22 -22.05
CA ILE A 883 13.04 12.31 -20.71
C ILE A 883 12.63 10.92 -20.24
N TYR A 884 12.77 10.66 -18.95
CA TYR A 884 12.29 9.44 -18.30
C TYR A 884 11.28 9.81 -17.22
N ILE A 885 10.21 9.03 -17.11
CA ILE A 885 9.12 9.25 -16.15
C ILE A 885 8.97 7.98 -15.30
N PRO A 886 9.43 7.95 -14.03
CA PRO A 886 9.47 6.75 -13.19
C PRO A 886 8.11 6.26 -12.71
N ASP A 887 7.15 7.16 -12.54
CA ASP A 887 5.80 6.89 -12.07
C ASP A 887 4.84 7.98 -12.58
N MET A 888 3.57 7.88 -12.25
CA MET A 888 2.58 8.93 -12.50
C MET A 888 2.12 9.57 -11.18
N GLY A 889 3.04 9.73 -10.23
CA GLY A 889 2.84 10.42 -8.97
C GLY A 889 3.62 11.74 -8.91
N PRO A 890 3.82 12.28 -7.68
CA PRO A 890 4.61 13.48 -7.48
C PRO A 890 6.06 13.39 -7.98
N GLU A 891 6.72 12.22 -7.85
CA GLU A 891 8.10 12.08 -8.35
C GLU A 891 8.16 12.03 -9.87
N GLY A 892 7.19 11.37 -10.53
CA GLY A 892 7.01 11.43 -11.98
C GLY A 892 6.88 12.87 -12.50
N LEU A 893 6.11 13.72 -11.81
CA LEU A 893 6.03 15.16 -12.14
C LEU A 893 7.36 15.89 -11.91
N ASN A 894 8.10 15.54 -10.86
CA ASN A 894 9.42 16.10 -10.60
C ASN A 894 10.41 15.73 -11.70
N GLU A 895 10.51 14.45 -12.07
CA GLU A 895 11.41 13.98 -13.13
C GLU A 895 11.01 14.51 -14.52
N PHE A 896 9.71 14.53 -14.82
CA PHE A 896 9.20 15.17 -16.03
C PHE A 896 9.66 16.63 -16.07
N SER A 897 9.45 17.40 -15.00
CA SER A 897 9.87 18.81 -14.94
C SER A 897 11.40 18.98 -15.00
N ARG A 898 12.15 18.09 -14.34
CA ARG A 898 13.61 18.10 -14.27
C ARG A 898 14.25 17.91 -15.64
N TYR A 899 13.67 17.05 -16.49
CA TYR A 899 14.25 16.74 -17.80
C TYR A 899 13.52 17.36 -18.99
N PHE A 900 12.22 17.64 -18.93
CA PHE A 900 11.48 18.21 -20.07
C PHE A 900 11.92 19.63 -20.41
N TYR A 901 11.90 20.54 -19.43
CA TYR A 901 12.17 21.96 -19.68
C TYR A 901 13.59 22.24 -20.20
N PRO A 902 14.65 21.56 -19.70
CA PRO A 902 16.00 21.71 -20.27
C PRO A 902 16.16 21.19 -21.70
N GLN A 903 15.24 20.36 -22.21
CA GLN A 903 15.32 19.72 -23.53
C GLN A 903 14.48 20.45 -24.60
N LEU A 904 13.92 21.62 -24.30
CA LEU A 904 13.04 22.37 -25.21
C LEU A 904 13.76 23.02 -26.39
N ASP A 905 15.09 23.05 -26.38
CA ASP A 905 15.92 23.48 -27.52
C ASP A 905 16.10 22.38 -28.57
N LYS A 906 15.72 21.14 -28.24
CA LYS A 906 15.81 19.97 -29.13
C LYS A 906 14.71 19.98 -30.19
N GLU A 907 14.97 19.34 -31.33
CA GLU A 907 14.07 19.28 -32.48
C GLU A 907 13.02 18.16 -32.40
N GLY A 908 13.27 17.13 -31.58
CA GLY A 908 12.37 16.00 -31.32
C GLY A 908 12.58 15.46 -29.90
N LEU A 909 11.68 14.59 -29.44
CA LEU A 909 11.67 14.12 -28.05
C LEU A 909 11.40 12.60 -27.96
N ILE A 910 12.19 11.91 -27.15
CA ILE A 910 11.89 10.54 -26.68
C ILE A 910 11.36 10.66 -25.25
N ILE A 911 10.17 10.12 -25.03
CA ILE A 911 9.55 10.01 -23.70
C ILE A 911 9.66 8.56 -23.28
N ASP A 912 10.43 8.27 -22.23
CA ASP A 912 10.63 6.92 -21.73
C ASP A 912 9.71 6.66 -20.54
N ASP A 913 8.69 5.84 -20.77
CA ASP A 913 7.67 5.40 -19.81
C ASP A 913 7.91 3.93 -19.39
N ARG A 914 9.03 3.33 -19.79
CA ARG A 914 9.40 1.97 -19.38
C ARG A 914 9.52 1.89 -17.86
N ALA A 915 8.99 0.83 -17.26
CA ALA A 915 8.97 0.64 -15.82
C ALA A 915 8.26 1.75 -15.02
N ASN A 916 7.35 2.51 -15.65
CA ASN A 916 6.53 3.49 -14.95
C ASN A 916 5.62 2.83 -13.90
N GLY A 917 5.73 3.26 -12.64
CA GLY A 917 5.00 2.68 -11.50
C GLY A 917 3.51 3.03 -11.37
N GLY A 918 2.99 3.91 -12.22
CA GLY A 918 1.60 4.38 -12.18
C GLY A 918 1.34 5.48 -11.15
N GLY A 919 0.06 5.83 -10.96
CA GLY A 919 -0.36 6.99 -10.17
C GLY A 919 -1.65 7.60 -10.71
N ASN A 920 -1.68 8.92 -10.93
CA ASN A 920 -2.86 9.64 -11.43
C ASN A 920 -2.55 10.95 -12.18
N VAL A 921 -1.28 11.27 -12.47
CA VAL A 921 -0.88 12.55 -13.08
C VAL A 921 -0.71 12.49 -14.60
N SER A 922 -0.93 11.32 -15.24
CA SER A 922 -0.80 11.18 -16.69
C SER A 922 -1.62 12.22 -17.49
N PRO A 923 -2.85 12.64 -17.08
CA PRO A 923 -3.59 13.67 -17.82
C PRO A 923 -2.87 15.03 -17.83
N MET A 924 -2.14 15.38 -16.76
CA MET A 924 -1.39 16.63 -16.67
C MET A 924 -0.20 16.63 -17.63
N ILE A 925 0.49 15.49 -17.73
CA ILE A 925 1.63 15.33 -18.63
C ILE A 925 1.16 15.27 -20.09
N LEU A 926 0.07 14.55 -20.37
CA LEU A 926 -0.52 14.49 -21.71
C LEU A 926 -1.00 15.85 -22.19
N GLU A 927 -1.68 16.63 -21.33
CA GLU A 927 -2.05 18.03 -21.62
C GLU A 927 -0.80 18.81 -22.05
N ARG A 928 0.27 18.72 -21.26
CA ARG A 928 1.54 19.40 -21.55
C ARG A 928 2.12 19.05 -22.93
N LEU A 929 2.19 17.76 -23.22
CA LEU A 929 2.78 17.25 -24.46
C LEU A 929 1.92 17.54 -25.69
N SER A 930 0.61 17.74 -25.49
CA SER A 930 -0.39 18.03 -26.54
C SER A 930 -0.46 19.50 -26.96
N ARG A 931 0.19 20.42 -26.23
CA ARG A 931 0.13 21.86 -26.54
C ARG A 931 0.71 22.15 -27.91
N GLU A 932 -0.01 22.97 -28.68
CA GLU A 932 0.45 23.53 -29.95
C GLU A 932 0.60 25.05 -29.84
N PRO A 933 1.64 25.66 -30.43
CA PRO A 933 1.78 27.11 -30.42
C PRO A 933 0.77 27.75 -31.37
N TYR A 934 -0.18 28.51 -30.83
CA TYR A 934 -1.12 29.31 -31.63
C TYR A 934 -0.59 30.72 -31.93
N ARG A 935 0.47 31.15 -31.25
CA ARG A 935 1.13 32.45 -31.48
C ARG A 935 2.63 32.34 -31.21
N LEU A 936 3.42 33.05 -32.02
CA LEU A 936 4.87 33.20 -31.81
C LEU A 936 5.20 34.62 -31.32
N THR A 937 6.29 34.75 -30.58
CA THR A 937 6.78 36.01 -30.03
C THR A 937 8.24 36.25 -30.39
N MET A 938 8.62 37.52 -30.46
CA MET A 938 9.99 37.97 -30.64
C MET A 938 10.35 38.99 -29.55
N ARG A 939 11.63 39.10 -29.21
CA ARG A 939 12.15 40.16 -28.34
C ARG A 939 13.24 40.94 -29.09
N ARG A 940 13.24 42.26 -28.95
CA ARG A 940 14.29 43.12 -29.54
C ARG A 940 15.66 42.65 -29.05
N GLY A 941 16.59 42.40 -29.98
CA GLY A 941 17.95 41.94 -29.65
C GLY A 941 18.07 40.44 -29.33
N SER A 942 17.01 39.65 -29.53
CA SER A 942 17.05 38.19 -29.37
C SER A 942 16.74 37.49 -30.69
N ALA A 943 17.49 36.43 -30.99
CA ALA A 943 17.17 35.51 -32.08
C ALA A 943 16.16 34.41 -31.68
N ARG A 944 15.76 34.36 -30.39
CA ARG A 944 14.83 33.36 -29.88
C ARG A 944 13.41 33.66 -30.36
N ILE A 945 12.81 32.69 -31.05
CA ILE A 945 11.38 32.65 -31.32
C ILE A 945 10.70 32.04 -30.09
N GLY A 946 9.90 32.82 -29.38
CA GLY A 946 9.10 32.30 -28.27
C GLY A 946 7.77 31.73 -28.76
N THR A 947 7.25 30.71 -28.09
CA THR A 947 5.91 30.15 -28.34
C THR A 947 4.89 30.70 -27.36
N VAL A 948 3.60 30.63 -27.73
CA VAL A 948 2.46 30.82 -26.82
C VAL A 948 1.48 29.67 -27.09
N PRO A 949 1.20 28.78 -26.12
CA PRO A 949 1.78 28.75 -24.76
C PRO A 949 3.32 28.65 -24.75
N ASP A 950 3.98 29.09 -23.68
CA ASP A 950 5.43 28.96 -23.54
C ASP A 950 5.83 27.50 -23.29
N ALA A 951 7.11 27.20 -23.44
CA ALA A 951 7.69 25.88 -23.15
C ALA A 951 7.05 24.69 -23.91
N VAL A 952 6.77 24.88 -25.21
CA VAL A 952 6.13 23.85 -26.06
C VAL A 952 7.17 23.12 -26.91
N GLN A 953 7.08 21.78 -26.96
CA GLN A 953 7.87 20.94 -27.87
C GLN A 953 7.06 20.56 -29.13
N VAL A 954 7.36 21.21 -30.26
CA VAL A 954 6.68 21.04 -31.56
C VAL A 954 7.27 19.96 -32.46
N GLY A 955 8.34 19.30 -32.00
CA GLY A 955 9.00 18.22 -32.72
C GLY A 955 8.23 16.90 -32.76
N PRO A 956 8.64 15.96 -33.63
CA PRO A 956 8.29 14.55 -33.54
C PRO A 956 8.56 13.97 -32.15
N LYS A 957 7.69 13.08 -31.70
CA LYS A 957 7.78 12.43 -30.39
C LYS A 957 7.59 10.93 -30.55
N VAL A 958 8.25 10.15 -29.70
CA VAL A 958 7.97 8.73 -29.52
C VAL A 958 7.93 8.42 -28.03
N CYS A 959 7.15 7.40 -27.66
CA CYS A 959 7.04 6.92 -26.29
C CYS A 959 7.60 5.48 -26.21
N LEU A 960 8.56 5.27 -25.32
CA LEU A 960 9.08 3.93 -25.00
C LEU A 960 8.22 3.31 -23.90
N ILE A 961 7.80 2.06 -24.10
CA ILE A 961 6.97 1.30 -23.14
C ILE A 961 7.52 -0.11 -22.95
N ASN A 962 7.26 -0.72 -21.79
CA ASN A 962 7.56 -2.13 -21.58
C ASN A 962 6.56 -2.79 -20.62
N LYS A 963 6.73 -4.10 -20.42
CA LYS A 963 5.96 -4.91 -19.47
C LYS A 963 5.85 -4.38 -18.05
N TYR A 964 6.74 -3.46 -17.64
CA TYR A 964 6.76 -2.86 -16.31
C TYR A 964 6.07 -1.48 -16.24
N SER A 965 5.66 -0.88 -17.36
CA SER A 965 4.79 0.31 -17.38
C SER A 965 3.39 -0.09 -16.88
N ALA A 966 2.91 0.52 -15.78
CA ALA A 966 1.79 0.01 -15.02
C ALA A 966 0.78 1.07 -14.58
N SER A 967 -0.51 0.69 -14.54
CA SER A 967 -1.61 1.50 -13.97
C SER A 967 -1.82 2.79 -14.75
N ASP A 968 -1.63 3.96 -14.15
CA ASP A 968 -1.64 5.21 -14.92
C ASP A 968 -0.48 5.30 -15.92
N GLY A 969 0.57 4.49 -15.76
CA GLY A 969 1.60 4.21 -16.78
C GLY A 969 1.12 3.27 -17.90
N ASP A 970 -0.04 2.62 -17.79
CA ASP A 970 -0.75 2.06 -18.95
C ASP A 970 -1.64 3.13 -19.62
N LEU A 971 -2.30 3.99 -18.83
CA LEU A 971 -3.18 5.04 -19.33
C LEU A 971 -2.41 6.14 -20.07
N PHE A 972 -1.18 6.46 -19.65
CA PHE A 972 -0.31 7.41 -20.34
C PHE A 972 -0.02 7.03 -21.79
N PRO A 973 0.54 5.85 -22.11
CA PRO A 973 0.78 5.46 -23.50
C PRO A 973 -0.52 5.26 -24.30
N TRP A 974 -1.59 4.78 -23.68
CA TRP A 974 -2.91 4.73 -24.33
C TRP A 974 -3.37 6.14 -24.75
N GLY A 975 -3.29 7.12 -23.83
CA GLY A 975 -3.63 8.52 -24.07
C GLY A 975 -2.70 9.18 -25.09
N PHE A 976 -1.40 8.88 -25.05
CA PHE A 976 -0.41 9.37 -25.99
C PHE A 976 -0.76 8.98 -27.43
N ARG A 977 -1.18 7.72 -27.64
CA ARG A 977 -1.71 7.24 -28.92
C ARG A 977 -3.05 7.90 -29.26
N ALA A 978 -3.99 7.95 -28.32
CA ALA A 978 -5.34 8.47 -28.55
C ALA A 978 -5.34 9.95 -28.97
N LEU A 979 -4.39 10.74 -28.45
CA LEU A 979 -4.15 12.15 -28.78
C LEU A 979 -3.27 12.33 -30.03
N GLY A 980 -2.74 11.25 -30.61
CA GLY A 980 -1.91 11.31 -31.81
C GLY A 980 -0.54 11.97 -31.60
N LEU A 981 0.03 11.85 -30.39
CA LEU A 981 1.29 12.52 -30.03
C LEU A 981 2.53 11.89 -30.67
N GLY A 982 2.46 10.61 -31.03
CA GLY A 982 3.56 9.87 -31.64
C GLY A 982 3.37 8.35 -31.57
N LYS A 983 4.42 7.60 -31.93
CA LYS A 983 4.42 6.13 -31.89
C LYS A 983 4.85 5.59 -30.53
N LEU A 984 4.27 4.46 -30.15
CA LEU A 984 4.72 3.63 -29.03
C LEU A 984 5.72 2.58 -29.51
N ILE A 985 6.83 2.40 -28.79
CA ILE A 985 7.91 1.47 -29.15
C ILE A 985 8.31 0.66 -27.92
N GLY A 986 8.47 -0.65 -28.05
CA GLY A 986 8.93 -1.51 -26.97
C GLY A 986 8.12 -2.80 -26.85
N THR A 987 7.63 -3.12 -25.65
CA THR A 987 6.76 -4.30 -25.39
C THR A 987 5.44 -3.90 -24.73
N ARG A 988 4.45 -4.80 -24.79
CA ARG A 988 3.13 -4.62 -24.15
C ARG A 988 3.28 -4.26 -22.68
N THR A 989 2.48 -3.30 -22.22
CA THR A 989 2.47 -2.81 -20.83
C THR A 989 1.77 -3.75 -19.85
N TRP A 990 1.80 -3.46 -18.55
CA TRP A 990 1.32 -4.33 -17.48
C TRP A 990 -0.18 -4.66 -17.57
N GLY A 991 -1.02 -3.71 -17.93
CA GLY A 991 -2.43 -3.95 -18.22
C GLY A 991 -3.37 -4.02 -17.02
N GLY A 992 -3.08 -3.33 -15.92
CA GLY A 992 -4.02 -3.23 -14.80
C GLY A 992 -4.44 -1.78 -14.58
N ILE A 993 -5.69 -1.41 -14.86
CA ILE A 993 -6.18 -0.01 -14.79
C ILE A 993 -7.47 0.17 -13.99
N VAL A 994 -8.03 -0.91 -13.42
CA VAL A 994 -9.14 -0.77 -12.47
C VAL A 994 -8.57 -0.16 -11.18
N GLY A 995 -8.81 1.13 -10.99
CA GLY A 995 -8.34 1.91 -9.84
C GLY A 995 -8.96 1.44 -8.54
N ILE A 996 -8.30 1.75 -7.43
CA ILE A 996 -8.64 1.24 -6.10
C ILE A 996 -9.32 2.27 -5.22
N SER A 997 -10.17 1.80 -4.31
CA SER A 997 -10.55 2.57 -3.13
C SER A 997 -9.50 2.45 -2.02
N GLY A 998 -9.57 3.32 -1.01
CA GLY A 998 -8.90 3.08 0.28
C GLY A 998 -9.39 1.78 0.95
N SER A 999 -8.62 1.29 1.92
CA SER A 999 -9.04 0.16 2.75
C SER A 999 -10.13 0.56 3.73
N LEU A 1000 -10.95 -0.42 4.10
CA LEU A 1000 -11.76 -0.34 5.31
C LEU A 1000 -10.85 -0.43 6.54
N PRO A 1001 -11.25 0.10 7.71
CA PRO A 1001 -10.54 -0.19 8.94
C PRO A 1001 -10.71 -1.69 9.24
N TYR A 1002 -9.62 -2.44 9.42
CA TYR A 1002 -9.67 -3.83 9.91
C TYR A 1002 -9.05 -3.85 11.30
N MET A 1003 -9.50 -4.77 12.16
CA MET A 1003 -9.09 -4.83 13.56
C MET A 1003 -7.56 -4.92 13.76
N ASP A 1004 -6.85 -5.65 12.91
CA ASP A 1004 -5.40 -5.84 12.99
C ASP A 1004 -4.59 -4.88 12.09
N GLY A 1005 -5.26 -3.88 11.49
CA GLY A 1005 -4.64 -2.95 10.54
C GLY A 1005 -4.46 -3.50 9.12
N THR A 1006 -5.08 -4.63 8.76
CA THR A 1006 -5.09 -5.14 7.38
C THR A 1006 -5.45 -4.05 6.36
N ASP A 1007 -4.70 -3.98 5.26
CA ASP A 1007 -4.97 -3.07 4.16
C ASP A 1007 -5.43 -3.85 2.92
N ILE A 1008 -6.74 -3.82 2.65
CA ILE A 1008 -7.37 -4.39 1.46
C ILE A 1008 -7.64 -3.28 0.45
N ARG A 1009 -7.09 -3.42 -0.77
CA ARG A 1009 -7.41 -2.54 -1.89
C ARG A 1009 -8.37 -3.24 -2.83
N VAL A 1010 -9.61 -2.75 -2.86
CA VAL A 1010 -10.68 -3.25 -3.72
C VAL A 1010 -10.67 -2.47 -5.04
N PRO A 1011 -10.63 -3.14 -6.21
CA PRO A 1011 -10.81 -2.48 -7.52
C PRO A 1011 -12.21 -1.87 -7.62
N PHE A 1012 -12.28 -0.55 -7.75
CA PHE A 1012 -13.49 0.25 -7.48
C PHE A 1012 -13.97 1.09 -8.68
N PHE A 1013 -13.09 1.48 -9.60
CA PHE A 1013 -13.46 2.29 -10.78
C PHE A 1013 -12.50 2.03 -11.95
N THR A 1014 -12.90 2.32 -13.18
CA THR A 1014 -12.04 2.12 -14.36
C THR A 1014 -12.41 3.04 -15.53
N SER A 1015 -11.62 3.00 -16.60
CA SER A 1015 -11.73 3.86 -17.78
C SER A 1015 -12.33 3.11 -18.98
N PHE A 1016 -13.00 3.86 -19.86
CA PHE A 1016 -13.51 3.37 -21.15
C PHE A 1016 -13.16 4.35 -22.26
N ASP A 1017 -13.10 3.86 -23.49
CA ASP A 1017 -12.80 4.69 -24.66
C ASP A 1017 -14.01 5.56 -25.03
N PRO A 1018 -13.89 6.90 -25.07
CA PRO A 1018 -14.99 7.78 -25.43
C PRO A 1018 -15.46 7.62 -26.89
N LYS A 1019 -14.62 7.07 -27.79
CA LYS A 1019 -14.99 6.86 -29.21
C LYS A 1019 -15.83 5.61 -29.42
N THR A 1020 -15.60 4.56 -28.63
CA THR A 1020 -16.21 3.24 -28.83
C THR A 1020 -17.15 2.81 -27.70
N GLY A 1021 -17.07 3.45 -26.52
CA GLY A 1021 -17.79 3.06 -25.32
C GLY A 1021 -17.30 1.73 -24.70
N SER A 1022 -16.17 1.20 -25.16
CA SER A 1022 -15.64 -0.09 -24.69
C SER A 1022 -14.65 0.10 -23.55
N TRP A 1023 -14.60 -0.87 -22.63
CA TRP A 1023 -13.52 -0.99 -21.64
C TRP A 1023 -12.16 -1.09 -22.34
N ILE A 1024 -11.12 -0.55 -21.71
CA ILE A 1024 -9.77 -0.50 -22.28
C ILE A 1024 -8.76 -1.17 -21.34
N ILE A 1025 -7.68 -1.71 -21.92
CA ILE A 1025 -6.42 -2.08 -21.25
C ILE A 1025 -6.48 -3.26 -20.26
N GLU A 1026 -7.48 -3.34 -19.37
CA GLU A 1026 -7.50 -4.28 -18.24
C GLU A 1026 -7.26 -5.74 -18.67
N ASN A 1027 -6.34 -6.40 -17.97
CA ASN A 1027 -5.83 -7.75 -18.23
C ASN A 1027 -5.19 -7.97 -19.63
N HIS A 1028 -4.77 -6.90 -20.31
CA HIS A 1028 -4.06 -6.97 -21.60
C HIS A 1028 -2.88 -5.99 -21.66
N GLY A 1029 -3.08 -4.71 -21.35
CA GLY A 1029 -2.05 -3.67 -21.52
C GLY A 1029 -2.24 -2.87 -22.80
N VAL A 1030 -1.21 -2.12 -23.16
CA VAL A 1030 -1.11 -1.32 -24.38
C VAL A 1030 -0.03 -1.93 -25.24
N ASP A 1031 -0.43 -2.45 -26.41
CA ASP A 1031 0.53 -2.94 -27.40
C ASP A 1031 1.32 -1.79 -28.03
N PRO A 1032 2.63 -1.94 -28.30
CA PRO A 1032 3.42 -0.95 -29.02
C PRO A 1032 3.04 -0.89 -30.50
N ASP A 1033 3.27 0.25 -31.15
CA ASP A 1033 3.17 0.34 -32.62
C ASP A 1033 4.36 -0.33 -33.31
N ILE A 1034 5.51 -0.39 -32.61
CA ILE A 1034 6.73 -1.08 -33.03
C ILE A 1034 7.18 -2.00 -31.89
N LEU A 1035 6.91 -3.30 -32.02
CA LEU A 1035 7.36 -4.32 -31.07
C LEU A 1035 8.88 -4.53 -31.18
N ILE A 1036 9.58 -4.29 -30.07
CA ILE A 1036 11.00 -4.62 -29.87
C ILE A 1036 11.15 -5.13 -28.44
N ASP A 1037 11.40 -6.42 -28.28
CA ASP A 1037 11.85 -6.99 -27.00
C ASP A 1037 13.38 -6.99 -26.99
N ASN A 1038 14.00 -6.44 -25.94
CA ASN A 1038 15.45 -6.40 -25.84
C ASN A 1038 15.98 -7.83 -25.70
N ASP A 1039 17.02 -8.18 -26.46
CA ASP A 1039 17.78 -9.39 -26.24
C ASP A 1039 18.48 -9.28 -24.87
N PRO A 1040 18.18 -10.17 -23.90
CA PRO A 1040 18.73 -10.12 -22.55
C PRO A 1040 20.27 -10.11 -22.51
N VAL A 1041 20.94 -10.85 -23.39
CA VAL A 1041 22.41 -10.90 -23.40
C VAL A 1041 22.97 -9.58 -23.92
N LYS A 1042 22.34 -8.99 -24.94
CA LYS A 1042 22.76 -7.69 -25.46
C LYS A 1042 22.50 -6.56 -24.47
N GLU A 1043 21.33 -6.58 -23.83
CA GLU A 1043 20.95 -5.61 -22.79
C GLU A 1043 21.90 -5.65 -21.60
N TRP A 1044 22.26 -6.85 -21.13
CA TRP A 1044 23.29 -7.02 -20.09
C TRP A 1044 24.64 -6.38 -20.47
N ASN A 1045 25.00 -6.43 -21.76
CA ASN A 1045 26.22 -5.83 -22.29
C ASN A 1045 26.06 -4.34 -22.66
N GLY A 1046 24.93 -3.70 -22.33
CA GLY A 1046 24.69 -2.27 -22.51
C GLY A 1046 24.04 -1.85 -23.84
N GLU A 1047 23.57 -2.80 -24.66
CA GLU A 1047 22.83 -2.49 -25.89
C GLU A 1047 21.32 -2.45 -25.62
N ASP A 1048 20.77 -1.23 -25.56
CA ASP A 1048 19.32 -0.98 -25.47
C ASP A 1048 18.71 -0.83 -26.88
N GLN A 1049 18.15 -1.93 -27.40
CA GLN A 1049 17.60 -2.00 -28.76
C GLN A 1049 16.32 -1.16 -28.91
N GLN A 1050 15.52 -1.03 -27.85
CA GLN A 1050 14.32 -0.19 -27.84
C GLN A 1050 14.70 1.29 -27.99
N LEU A 1051 15.65 1.77 -27.20
CA LEU A 1051 16.13 3.15 -27.28
C LEU A 1051 16.77 3.45 -28.64
N ASP A 1052 17.57 2.53 -29.18
CA ASP A 1052 18.18 2.69 -30.50
C ASP A 1052 17.11 2.77 -31.60
N ARG A 1053 16.03 1.98 -31.50
CA ARG A 1053 14.90 2.05 -32.43
C ARG A 1053 14.13 3.37 -32.32
N ALA A 1054 13.97 3.92 -31.12
CA ALA A 1054 13.34 5.21 -30.88
C ALA A 1054 14.14 6.37 -31.49
N ILE A 1055 15.47 6.38 -31.32
CA ILE A 1055 16.36 7.36 -31.95
C ILE A 1055 16.18 7.32 -33.48
N GLN A 1056 16.17 6.11 -34.07
CA GLN A 1056 15.98 5.94 -35.51
C GLN A 1056 14.63 6.47 -35.99
N GLU A 1057 13.54 6.23 -35.24
CA GLU A 1057 12.20 6.69 -35.63
C GLU A 1057 12.09 8.21 -35.59
N VAL A 1058 12.55 8.84 -34.51
CA VAL A 1058 12.52 10.30 -34.39
C VAL A 1058 13.40 10.94 -35.47
N MET A 1059 14.61 10.41 -35.72
CA MET A 1059 15.48 10.91 -36.79
C MET A 1059 14.83 10.80 -38.18
N LYS A 1060 14.07 9.74 -38.43
CA LYS A 1060 13.30 9.55 -39.68
C LYS A 1060 12.19 10.60 -39.79
N GLU A 1061 11.41 10.82 -38.74
CA GLU A 1061 10.33 11.81 -38.75
C GLU A 1061 10.87 13.25 -38.87
N LEU A 1062 12.03 13.53 -38.29
CA LEU A 1062 12.72 14.83 -38.40
C LEU A 1062 13.05 15.22 -39.85
N GLN A 1063 13.26 14.26 -40.76
CA GLN A 1063 13.53 14.56 -42.17
C GLN A 1063 12.37 15.31 -42.86
N ASN A 1064 11.15 15.14 -42.34
CA ASN A 1064 9.94 15.77 -42.87
C ASN A 1064 9.44 16.93 -41.98
N ARG A 1065 10.16 17.25 -40.89
CA ARG A 1065 9.77 18.30 -39.96
C ARG A 1065 9.90 19.67 -40.63
N LYS A 1066 8.86 20.49 -40.48
CA LYS A 1066 8.90 21.92 -40.81
C LYS A 1066 9.19 22.71 -39.52
N PRO A 1067 10.31 23.44 -39.44
CA PRO A 1067 10.56 24.34 -38.31
C PRO A 1067 9.48 25.41 -38.17
N LEU A 1068 9.31 25.96 -36.97
CA LEU A 1068 8.46 27.14 -36.78
C LEU A 1068 8.96 28.31 -37.64
N PRO A 1069 8.05 29.14 -38.17
CA PRO A 1069 8.45 30.30 -38.96
C PRO A 1069 9.30 31.26 -38.11
N GLY A 1070 10.31 31.86 -38.75
CA GLY A 1070 11.14 32.90 -38.15
C GLY A 1070 10.39 34.22 -37.96
N VAL A 1071 11.10 35.23 -37.45
CA VAL A 1071 10.55 36.59 -37.33
C VAL A 1071 10.21 37.13 -38.73
N PRO A 1072 8.98 37.64 -38.95
CA PRO A 1072 8.62 38.29 -40.21
C PRO A 1072 9.52 39.49 -40.53
N THR A 1073 9.61 39.86 -41.81
CA THR A 1073 10.31 41.08 -42.23
C THR A 1073 9.82 42.30 -41.42
N PRO A 1074 10.72 43.19 -40.97
CA PRO A 1074 10.34 44.39 -40.22
C PRO A 1074 9.26 45.19 -40.95
N ARG A 1075 8.28 45.70 -40.19
CA ARG A 1075 7.29 46.64 -40.73
C ARG A 1075 7.99 47.96 -41.03
N ASP A 1076 7.90 48.41 -42.27
CA ASP A 1076 8.35 49.71 -42.73
C ASP A 1076 7.13 50.52 -43.16
N PHE A 1077 6.79 51.55 -42.39
CA PHE A 1077 5.69 52.46 -42.67
C PHE A 1077 6.14 53.73 -43.41
N SER A 1078 7.40 53.80 -43.87
CA SER A 1078 7.93 54.94 -44.62
C SER A 1078 7.64 54.87 -46.13
N LYS A 1079 7.01 53.79 -46.58
CA LYS A 1079 6.53 53.58 -47.95
C LYS A 1079 5.03 53.78 -48.07
#